data_AF-A0A2N3FG25-F1
#
_entry.id   AF-A0A2N3FG25-F1
#
_cell.length_a   1.000
_cell.length_b   1.000
_cell.length_c   1.000
_cell.angle_alpha   90.00
_cell.angle_beta   90.00
_cell.angle_gamma   90.00
#
_symmetry.space_group_name_H-M   'P 1'
#
loop_
_entity.id
_entity.type
_entity.pdbx_description
1 polymer ?
#
loop_
_entity_poly.entity_id
_entity_poly.type
_entity_poly.pdbx_seq_one_letter_code
_entity_poly.pdbx_strand_id
1 'polypeptide(L)'
;MQDPVQLAPPSARPGDPCAMSADAERPRASSVNSAARSLWSHPVSEVRLVDTRRAEALGKSGVSTVEDLIRHYPFRYLDLSMAGAIRDVPFGEDATVVGIVRDVRIKKPRPRLTITEVAIADDTGVVVGVWFNQAYVAQRVKVDDRIAMAGKLEMDFGLRQMKSPFLERLDAEDGPSQLGRILPVHRATEGVSANWMRRLVLEALELAGDVPDPLPAALRVKRNLPSLRHSLRTIHFPGTLTDAAESRRRLAYEEFFTLQLAMALRRHKTVADTPGHAHAVGGRSVDALRKVLPFTLTADQDAAVADVFADMAGPSPMNRLLLGDVGTGKTAVAAFALASVADSGTQAAMMAPTEVLAAQYAGKVGPLLDEIGVSWCLLTGSTPAARRRDTLAALLSGETSVAFGTHALIQEDVAYKHLTLAIVDEQHRFGVEQRLALRHKGESADLLVMTATPIPRSLALTLYGDLDTSYLRERPGDRGPNHVRTRLVNKSHRGAAYDVVRTAVAAGHQAYVVCALVDESDAAEARAATREAERLRTQVFPKLRVDLLTGRMRSAEKTDVMERFRAGTIDVLVSTTVIEVGVDVPNATIMIVEDAERFGLAQLHQLRGRVGRGEHPGEFLVFADPRSQEGKERMKAITTTTDGFLLAEEDLRLRGEGELLGQKQSGLPRLRLASLVGDADLLDMAREDAREIVELDPHLQSPENALIALEAEYVLGADATWVRSG
;
A
#
# COMPACT_ATOMS: atom_id res chain seq x y z
N MET A 1 -15.82 -81.82 -53.75
CA MET A 1 -14.74 -82.56 -54.44
C MET A 1 -13.55 -82.54 -53.50
N GLN A 2 -13.32 -83.69 -52.90
CA GLN A 2 -12.22 -84.14 -52.04
C GLN A 2 -11.84 -83.39 -50.76
N ASP A 3 -11.84 -84.22 -49.72
CA ASP A 3 -11.61 -84.02 -48.31
C ASP A 3 -10.18 -83.62 -47.91
N PRO A 4 -10.05 -83.05 -46.69
CA PRO A 4 -8.82 -82.84 -45.94
C PRO A 4 -8.45 -84.06 -45.07
N VAL A 5 -7.20 -84.13 -44.60
CA VAL A 5 -6.75 -85.06 -43.53
C VAL A 5 -5.94 -84.22 -42.53
N GLN A 6 -6.59 -83.82 -41.43
CA GLN A 6 -6.50 -84.39 -40.07
C GLN A 6 -5.20 -84.07 -39.32
N LEU A 7 -5.35 -83.47 -38.14
CA LEU A 7 -5.21 -84.23 -36.89
C LEU A 7 -6.01 -83.55 -35.77
N ALA A 8 -6.75 -84.39 -35.06
CA ALA A 8 -7.79 -84.09 -34.09
C ALA A 8 -7.28 -84.25 -32.63
N PRO A 9 -8.09 -83.91 -31.62
CA PRO A 9 -7.66 -83.40 -30.30
C PRO A 9 -7.66 -84.48 -29.19
N PRO A 10 -7.53 -84.05 -27.92
CA PRO A 10 -8.63 -84.39 -27.02
C PRO A 10 -9.14 -83.24 -26.13
N SER A 11 -10.40 -83.44 -25.76
CA SER A 11 -11.37 -82.72 -24.94
C SER A 11 -10.92 -82.17 -23.58
N ALA A 12 -11.50 -81.01 -23.21
CA ALA A 12 -12.09 -80.78 -21.88
C ALA A 12 -13.06 -79.56 -21.89
N ARG A 13 -14.23 -79.71 -21.26
CA ARG A 13 -15.07 -78.65 -20.65
C ARG A 13 -15.14 -78.99 -19.14
N PRO A 14 -15.66 -78.11 -18.25
CA PRO A 14 -15.57 -76.65 -18.13
C PRO A 14 -15.13 -76.22 -16.71
N GLY A 15 -14.71 -74.97 -16.50
CA GLY A 15 -14.44 -74.41 -15.17
C GLY A 15 -14.34 -72.89 -15.21
N ASP A 16 -15.00 -72.23 -14.26
CA ASP A 16 -15.28 -70.79 -14.13
C ASP A 16 -14.12 -69.81 -14.38
N PRO A 17 -14.43 -68.54 -14.77
CA PRO A 17 -13.44 -67.52 -15.04
C PRO A 17 -12.82 -67.01 -13.72
N CYS A 18 -11.56 -67.36 -13.48
CA CYS A 18 -10.78 -66.81 -12.37
C CYS A 18 -10.17 -65.45 -12.76
N ALA A 19 -10.41 -64.48 -11.89
CA ALA A 19 -10.01 -63.08 -11.96
C ALA A 19 -8.52 -62.86 -12.26
N MET A 20 -8.24 -61.87 -13.13
CA MET A 20 -6.98 -61.15 -13.09
C MET A 20 -7.23 -59.67 -12.80
N SER A 21 -6.61 -59.26 -11.70
CA SER A 21 -6.65 -57.97 -11.01
C SER A 21 -6.39 -56.77 -11.91
N ALA A 22 -7.36 -55.87 -11.97
CA ALA A 22 -7.18 -54.49 -12.38
C ALA A 22 -6.71 -53.68 -11.17
N ASP A 23 -5.42 -53.80 -10.82
CA ASP A 23 -4.74 -52.90 -9.89
C ASP A 23 -3.43 -52.44 -10.53
N ALA A 24 -3.53 -51.39 -11.32
CA ALA A 24 -2.43 -50.47 -11.56
C ALA A 24 -2.95 -49.09 -11.18
N GLU A 25 -2.78 -48.73 -9.90
CA GLU A 25 -3.09 -47.42 -9.35
C GLU A 25 -2.46 -46.34 -10.25
N ARG A 26 -3.29 -45.57 -10.95
CA ARG A 26 -2.86 -44.28 -11.49
C ARG A 26 -2.50 -43.40 -10.29
N PRO A 27 -1.29 -42.81 -10.21
CA PRO A 27 -0.95 -41.94 -9.10
C PRO A 27 -1.96 -40.78 -9.05
N ARG A 28 -2.57 -40.58 -7.88
CA ARG A 28 -3.48 -39.47 -7.61
C ARG A 28 -2.74 -38.16 -7.93
N ALA A 29 -3.37 -37.23 -8.65
CA ALA A 29 -2.78 -35.93 -9.02
C ALA A 29 -2.20 -35.15 -7.81
N SER A 30 -2.63 -35.46 -6.58
CA SER A 30 -2.10 -34.90 -5.33
C SER A 30 -0.66 -35.32 -5.01
N SER A 31 -0.19 -36.53 -5.41
CA SER A 31 1.16 -37.01 -5.07
C SER A 31 2.24 -36.48 -6.00
N VAL A 32 1.89 -36.18 -7.25
CA VAL A 32 2.79 -35.54 -8.23
C VAL A 32 3.00 -34.05 -7.85
N ASN A 33 1.97 -33.41 -7.31
CA ASN A 33 2.00 -31.99 -6.93
C ASN A 33 2.79 -31.70 -5.64
N SER A 34 2.83 -32.62 -4.67
CA SER A 34 3.70 -32.46 -3.49
C SER A 34 5.18 -32.69 -3.82
N ALA A 35 5.48 -33.58 -4.78
CA ALA A 35 6.84 -33.86 -5.23
C ALA A 35 7.46 -32.71 -6.04
N ALA A 36 6.68 -31.99 -6.85
CA ALA A 36 7.18 -30.81 -7.57
C ALA A 36 7.52 -29.64 -6.62
N ARG A 37 6.71 -29.40 -5.58
CA ARG A 37 7.01 -28.40 -4.53
C ARG A 37 8.16 -28.82 -3.60
N SER A 38 8.33 -30.12 -3.35
CA SER A 38 9.49 -30.66 -2.61
C SER A 38 10.82 -30.17 -3.21
N LEU A 39 10.89 -30.00 -4.54
CA LEU A 39 12.11 -29.57 -5.20
C LEU A 39 12.46 -28.08 -4.97
N TRP A 40 11.43 -27.23 -4.89
CA TRP A 40 11.56 -25.78 -4.67
C TRP A 40 11.98 -25.44 -3.23
N SER A 41 11.54 -26.27 -2.28
CA SER A 41 11.87 -26.15 -0.86
C SER A 41 13.26 -26.69 -0.49
N HIS A 42 14.01 -27.28 -1.43
CA HIS A 42 15.36 -27.76 -1.11
C HIS A 42 16.26 -26.62 -0.65
N PRO A 43 17.17 -26.89 0.29
CA PRO A 43 18.22 -25.95 0.66
C PRO A 43 19.03 -25.51 -0.55
N VAL A 44 19.38 -24.23 -0.62
CA VAL A 44 20.22 -23.66 -1.68
C VAL A 44 21.59 -24.35 -1.80
N SER A 45 22.05 -25.02 -0.74
CA SER A 45 23.27 -25.83 -0.74
C SER A 45 23.23 -27.04 -1.67
N GLU A 46 22.04 -27.48 -2.10
CA GLU A 46 21.89 -28.58 -3.07
C GLU A 46 22.10 -28.11 -4.52
N VAL A 47 22.06 -26.79 -4.77
CA VAL A 47 22.32 -26.23 -6.09
C VAL A 47 23.78 -26.42 -6.47
N ARG A 48 24.03 -26.92 -7.68
CA ARG A 48 25.37 -27.11 -8.21
C ARG A 48 26.16 -25.79 -8.15
N LEU A 49 27.44 -25.87 -7.79
CA LEU A 49 28.37 -24.74 -7.61
C LEU A 49 28.17 -23.91 -6.32
N VAL A 50 27.16 -24.22 -5.50
CA VAL A 50 27.03 -23.66 -4.15
C VAL A 50 27.91 -24.46 -3.18
N ASP A 51 29.03 -23.87 -2.78
CA ASP A 51 29.86 -24.40 -1.68
C ASP A 51 29.40 -23.83 -0.33
N THR A 52 29.96 -24.32 0.77
CA THR A 52 29.60 -23.88 2.13
C THR A 52 29.72 -22.35 2.29
N ARG A 53 30.74 -21.75 1.69
CA ARG A 53 30.98 -20.30 1.75
C ARG A 53 29.90 -19.52 0.98
N ARG A 54 29.50 -19.98 -0.21
CA ARG A 54 28.44 -19.36 -1.00
C ARG A 54 27.07 -19.57 -0.36
N ALA A 55 26.82 -20.74 0.24
CA ALA A 55 25.58 -20.99 0.99
C ALA A 55 25.43 -20.01 2.16
N GLU A 56 26.50 -19.78 2.93
CA GLU A 56 26.50 -18.76 4.00
C GLU A 56 26.28 -17.35 3.47
N ALA A 57 26.93 -16.99 2.35
CA ALA A 57 26.76 -15.68 1.72
C ALA A 57 25.33 -15.45 1.21
N LEU A 58 24.73 -16.46 0.56
CA LEU A 58 23.33 -16.43 0.10
C LEU A 58 22.35 -16.35 1.28
N GLY A 59 22.60 -17.11 2.35
CA GLY A 59 21.82 -17.07 3.58
C GLY A 59 21.81 -15.68 4.22
N LYS A 60 22.93 -14.95 4.21
CA LYS A 60 22.99 -13.55 4.68
C LYS A 60 22.14 -12.59 3.84
N SER A 61 21.91 -12.88 2.55
CA SER A 61 20.98 -12.14 1.70
C SER A 61 19.52 -12.62 1.78
N GLY A 62 19.21 -13.58 2.66
CA GLY A 62 17.86 -14.14 2.80
C GLY A 62 17.50 -15.15 1.70
N VAL A 63 18.50 -15.70 1.00
CA VAL A 63 18.31 -16.76 0.00
C VAL A 63 18.71 -18.10 0.64
N SER A 64 17.72 -18.89 1.07
CA SER A 64 17.96 -20.17 1.75
C SER A 64 17.50 -21.38 0.95
N THR A 65 16.59 -21.20 -0.01
CA THR A 65 15.99 -22.28 -0.81
C THR A 65 16.29 -22.13 -2.30
N VAL A 66 16.06 -23.20 -3.08
CA VAL A 66 16.09 -23.17 -4.55
C VAL A 66 15.10 -22.15 -5.10
N GLU A 67 13.89 -22.08 -4.53
CA GLU A 67 12.88 -21.07 -4.90
C GLU A 67 13.38 -19.65 -4.65
N ASP A 68 14.00 -19.37 -3.51
CA ASP A 68 14.49 -18.03 -3.22
C ASP A 68 15.56 -17.58 -4.20
N LEU A 69 16.40 -18.51 -4.66
CA LEU A 69 17.41 -18.24 -5.66
C LEU A 69 16.77 -17.99 -7.04
N ILE A 70 15.81 -18.82 -7.46
CA ILE A 70 15.08 -18.62 -8.72
C ILE A 70 14.27 -17.33 -8.70
N ARG A 71 13.72 -16.93 -7.56
CA ARG A 71 12.96 -15.69 -7.41
C ARG A 71 13.86 -14.50 -7.04
N HIS A 72 15.19 -14.62 -7.11
CA HIS A 72 16.15 -13.52 -6.98
C HIS A 72 16.30 -12.77 -8.31
N TYR A 73 15.25 -12.07 -8.70
CA TYR A 73 15.12 -11.44 -10.01
C TYR A 73 16.17 -10.35 -10.28
N PRO A 74 16.59 -10.16 -11.54
CA PRO A 74 17.44 -9.04 -11.93
C PRO A 74 16.70 -7.71 -11.71
N PHE A 75 17.43 -6.69 -11.24
CA PHE A 75 16.86 -5.35 -11.03
C PHE A 75 17.05 -4.43 -12.24
N ARG A 76 17.82 -4.88 -13.23
CA ARG A 76 18.12 -4.15 -14.46
C ARG A 76 18.53 -5.14 -15.56
N TYR A 77 18.31 -4.73 -16.81
CA TYR A 77 18.82 -5.41 -17.98
C TYR A 77 19.71 -4.45 -18.76
N LEU A 78 20.82 -4.95 -19.29
CA LEU A 78 21.67 -4.24 -20.23
C LEU A 78 21.48 -4.84 -21.61
N ASP A 79 21.00 -4.04 -22.55
CA ASP A 79 20.91 -4.47 -23.94
C ASP A 79 22.29 -4.42 -24.58
N LEU A 80 22.87 -5.58 -24.83
CA LEU A 80 24.14 -5.77 -25.52
C LEU A 80 23.93 -6.05 -27.02
N SER A 81 22.69 -6.21 -27.49
CA SER A 81 22.38 -6.41 -28.92
C SER A 81 22.61 -5.14 -29.73
N MET A 82 22.44 -4.00 -29.08
CA MET A 82 22.72 -2.65 -29.57
C MET A 82 24.16 -2.19 -29.30
N ALA A 83 25.03 -3.04 -28.74
CA ALA A 83 26.43 -2.70 -28.49
C ALA A 83 27.22 -2.67 -29.82
N GLY A 84 26.95 -1.67 -30.64
CA GLY A 84 27.73 -1.32 -31.81
C GLY A 84 29.06 -0.67 -31.42
N ALA A 85 29.88 -0.41 -32.43
CA ALA A 85 31.04 0.46 -32.32
C ALA A 85 30.65 1.76 -31.60
N ILE A 86 31.45 2.20 -30.62
CA ILE A 86 31.26 3.47 -29.90
C ILE A 86 30.94 4.63 -30.85
N ARG A 87 31.53 4.62 -32.05
CA ARG A 87 31.31 5.64 -33.10
C ARG A 87 29.85 5.75 -33.54
N ASP A 88 29.13 4.64 -33.63
CA ASP A 88 27.84 4.52 -34.33
C ASP A 88 26.64 4.69 -33.38
N VAL A 89 26.91 4.94 -32.09
CA VAL A 89 25.89 5.21 -31.08
C VAL A 89 25.27 6.61 -31.27
N PRO A 90 23.94 6.73 -31.39
CA PRO A 90 23.27 8.01 -31.56
C PRO A 90 23.39 8.90 -30.32
N PHE A 91 23.51 10.22 -30.54
CA PHE A 91 23.53 11.21 -29.46
C PHE A 91 22.12 11.49 -28.96
N GLY A 92 21.98 11.67 -27.64
CA GLY A 92 20.71 12.04 -27.02
C GLY A 92 19.79 10.86 -26.69
N GLU A 93 20.18 9.63 -27.03
CA GLU A 93 19.45 8.41 -26.71
C GLU A 93 20.20 7.60 -25.64
N ASP A 94 19.48 6.76 -24.89
CA ASP A 94 20.07 5.79 -23.97
C ASP A 94 20.67 4.64 -24.78
N ALA A 95 21.95 4.36 -24.54
CA ALA A 95 22.66 3.30 -25.24
C ALA A 95 23.61 2.55 -24.30
N THR A 96 23.92 1.31 -24.65
CA THR A 96 24.94 0.51 -23.98
C THR A 96 26.18 0.45 -24.86
N VAL A 97 27.32 0.85 -24.30
CA VAL A 97 28.64 0.75 -24.94
C VAL A 97 29.50 -0.23 -24.18
N VAL A 98 30.25 -1.06 -24.91
CA VAL A 98 31.21 -2.00 -24.32
C VAL A 98 32.60 -1.59 -24.74
N GLY A 99 33.52 -1.51 -23.78
CA GLY A 99 34.90 -1.10 -24.05
C GLY A 99 35.86 -1.49 -22.94
N ILE A 100 37.13 -1.25 -23.20
CA ILE A 100 38.22 -1.48 -22.23
C ILE A 100 38.49 -0.16 -21.50
N VAL A 101 38.54 -0.21 -20.17
CA VAL A 101 38.88 0.95 -19.34
C VAL A 101 40.31 1.39 -19.66
N ARG A 102 40.47 2.62 -20.16
CA ARG A 102 41.78 3.22 -20.44
C ARG A 102 42.23 4.17 -19.36
N ASP A 103 41.30 4.82 -18.67
CA ASP A 103 41.62 5.82 -17.67
C ASP A 103 40.52 5.92 -16.59
N VAL A 104 40.93 6.16 -15.34
CA VAL A 104 40.05 6.38 -14.19
C VAL A 104 40.58 7.56 -13.39
N ARG A 105 39.81 8.66 -13.32
CA ARG A 105 40.20 9.89 -12.64
C ARG A 105 39.18 10.31 -11.59
N ILE A 106 39.67 10.86 -10.48
CA ILE A 106 38.85 11.53 -9.47
C ILE A 106 39.29 12.99 -9.38
N LYS A 107 38.42 13.92 -9.75
CA LYS A 107 38.65 15.37 -9.67
C LYS A 107 37.86 15.95 -8.49
N LYS A 108 38.46 16.90 -7.76
CA LYS A 108 37.79 17.69 -6.71
C LYS A 108 37.88 19.18 -7.03
N PRO A 109 37.11 19.68 -8.02
CA PRO A 109 37.17 21.08 -8.42
C PRO A 109 36.66 22.05 -7.35
N ARG A 110 35.79 21.60 -6.43
CA ARG A 110 35.27 22.40 -5.30
C ARG A 110 35.17 21.54 -4.03
N PRO A 111 35.19 22.13 -2.81
CA PRO A 111 35.17 21.38 -1.55
C PRO A 111 33.97 20.42 -1.36
N ARG A 112 32.85 20.67 -2.06
CA ARG A 112 31.62 19.86 -2.01
C ARG A 112 31.27 19.16 -3.32
N LEU A 113 32.20 19.10 -4.27
CA LEU A 113 31.98 18.45 -5.56
C LEU A 113 33.16 17.54 -5.90
N THR A 114 32.91 16.23 -5.88
CA THR A 114 33.84 15.22 -6.39
C THR A 114 33.31 14.72 -7.72
N ILE A 115 34.15 14.61 -8.75
CA ILE A 115 33.78 14.11 -10.07
C ILE A 115 34.65 12.89 -10.36
N THR A 116 34.03 11.75 -10.59
CA THR A 116 34.71 10.53 -11.03
C THR A 116 34.53 10.40 -12.54
N GLU A 117 35.62 10.21 -13.27
CA GLU A 117 35.62 10.00 -14.73
C GLU A 117 36.20 8.61 -15.02
N VAL A 118 35.50 7.80 -15.81
CA VAL A 118 35.99 6.52 -16.32
C VAL A 118 35.93 6.57 -17.84
N ALA A 119 37.07 6.52 -18.50
CA ALA A 119 37.16 6.49 -19.95
C ALA A 119 37.27 5.05 -20.43
N ILE A 120 36.36 4.64 -21.31
CA ILE A 120 36.45 3.37 -22.03
C ILE A 120 36.77 3.65 -23.49
N ALA A 121 37.54 2.74 -24.09
CA ALA A 121 37.82 2.74 -25.50
C ALA A 121 37.50 1.38 -26.12
N ASP A 122 36.99 1.40 -27.34
CA ASP A 122 36.96 0.27 -28.25
C ASP A 122 37.84 0.58 -29.48
N ASP A 123 37.78 -0.23 -30.53
CA ASP A 123 38.54 -0.03 -31.75
C ASP A 123 38.08 1.19 -32.59
N THR A 124 37.01 1.87 -32.18
CA THR A 124 36.33 2.91 -32.98
C THR A 124 36.24 4.27 -32.31
N GLY A 125 36.35 4.36 -30.99
CA GLY A 125 36.28 5.62 -30.27
C GLY A 125 36.45 5.51 -28.76
N VAL A 126 36.29 6.64 -28.09
CA VAL A 126 36.39 6.78 -26.63
C VAL A 126 35.10 7.40 -26.10
N VAL A 127 34.58 6.84 -25.01
CA VAL A 127 33.46 7.41 -24.24
C VAL A 127 33.88 7.58 -22.79
N VAL A 128 33.50 8.71 -22.20
CA VAL A 128 33.80 9.03 -20.81
C VAL A 128 32.53 9.00 -19.98
N GLY A 129 32.46 8.08 -19.02
CA GLY A 129 31.43 8.12 -17.97
C GLY A 129 31.82 9.13 -16.89
N VAL A 130 30.89 9.98 -16.48
CA VAL A 130 31.13 11.05 -15.49
C VAL A 130 30.14 10.95 -14.35
N TRP A 131 30.59 10.67 -13.13
CA TRP A 131 29.74 10.58 -11.94
C TRP A 131 30.01 11.73 -10.96
N PHE A 132 28.96 12.43 -10.55
CA PHE A 132 29.03 13.50 -9.57
C PHE A 132 28.84 12.98 -8.14
N ASN A 133 29.75 13.31 -7.24
CA ASN A 133 29.79 12.92 -5.83
C ASN A 133 29.80 11.41 -5.56
N GLN A 134 30.27 10.59 -6.53
CA GLN A 134 30.32 9.13 -6.41
C GLN A 134 31.77 8.62 -6.58
N ALA A 135 32.62 8.87 -5.57
CA ALA A 135 34.03 8.44 -5.60
C ALA A 135 34.20 6.90 -5.58
N TYR A 136 33.20 6.16 -5.09
CA TYR A 136 33.25 4.69 -4.98
C TYR A 136 33.30 3.99 -6.34
N VAL A 137 32.84 4.63 -7.42
CA VAL A 137 32.84 4.04 -8.78
C VAL A 137 34.26 3.72 -9.23
N ALA A 138 35.23 4.60 -8.92
CA ALA A 138 36.64 4.39 -9.23
C ALA A 138 37.25 3.17 -8.53
N GLN A 139 36.66 2.71 -7.43
CA GLN A 139 37.14 1.52 -6.70
C GLN A 139 36.62 0.22 -7.31
N ARG A 140 35.55 0.28 -8.13
CA ARG A 140 34.92 -0.90 -8.73
C ARG A 140 35.65 -1.38 -9.98
N VAL A 141 36.34 -0.47 -10.69
CA VAL A 141 37.00 -0.72 -11.98
C VAL A 141 38.48 -0.43 -11.92
N LYS A 142 39.24 -1.14 -12.74
CA LYS A 142 40.67 -0.96 -12.96
C LYS A 142 40.93 -0.71 -14.44
N VAL A 143 42.08 -0.10 -14.74
CA VAL A 143 42.58 -0.01 -16.11
C VAL A 143 42.70 -1.42 -16.68
N ASP A 144 42.36 -1.56 -17.96
CA ASP A 144 42.26 -2.80 -18.71
C ASP A 144 41.09 -3.73 -18.36
N ASP A 145 40.22 -3.36 -17.41
CA ASP A 145 38.94 -4.06 -17.24
C ASP A 145 38.06 -3.86 -18.48
N ARG A 146 37.41 -4.93 -18.95
CA ARG A 146 36.35 -4.85 -19.94
C ARG A 146 35.03 -4.54 -19.23
N ILE A 147 34.36 -3.46 -19.63
CA ILE A 147 33.12 -3.01 -18.98
C ILE A 147 32.03 -2.65 -19.99
N ALA A 148 30.78 -2.77 -19.55
CA ALA A 148 29.63 -2.19 -20.20
C ALA A 148 29.23 -0.90 -19.46
N MET A 149 29.07 0.20 -20.19
CA MET A 149 28.44 1.42 -19.68
C MET A 149 27.11 1.65 -20.39
N ALA A 150 26.04 1.86 -19.63
CA ALA A 150 24.71 2.14 -20.17
C ALA A 150 24.17 3.48 -19.66
N GLY A 151 23.73 4.32 -20.59
CA GLY A 151 23.09 5.60 -20.29
C GLY A 151 23.06 6.51 -21.51
N LYS A 152 22.57 7.73 -21.29
CA LYS A 152 22.42 8.73 -22.32
C LYS A 152 23.77 9.26 -22.81
N LEU A 153 24.04 9.10 -24.11
CA LEU A 153 25.25 9.63 -24.73
C LEU A 153 25.06 11.10 -25.11
N GLU A 154 25.89 11.96 -24.54
CA GLU A 154 25.93 13.40 -24.81
C GLU A 154 27.29 13.80 -25.40
N MET A 155 27.32 14.93 -26.10
CA MET A 155 28.56 15.55 -26.53
C MET A 155 28.83 16.77 -25.66
N ASP A 156 29.85 16.70 -24.82
CA ASP A 156 30.21 17.76 -23.88
C ASP A 156 31.72 18.03 -24.00
N PHE A 157 32.09 19.30 -24.14
CA PHE A 157 33.48 19.75 -24.39
C PHE A 157 34.21 19.02 -25.54
N GLY A 158 33.49 18.60 -26.59
CA GLY A 158 34.06 17.88 -27.74
C GLY A 158 34.38 16.40 -27.48
N LEU A 159 34.00 15.87 -26.31
CA LEU A 159 34.12 14.45 -25.97
C LEU A 159 32.74 13.80 -25.91
N ARG A 160 32.68 12.52 -26.26
CA ARG A 160 31.49 11.68 -26.04
C ARG A 160 31.42 11.32 -24.56
N GLN A 161 30.39 11.78 -23.87
CA GLN A 161 30.25 11.61 -22.42
C GLN A 161 28.90 11.03 -22.06
N MET A 162 28.87 10.20 -21.03
CA MET A 162 27.64 9.77 -20.38
C MET A 162 27.66 10.33 -18.95
N LYS A 163 26.58 11.01 -18.54
CA LYS A 163 26.44 11.55 -17.18
C LYS A 163 25.80 10.50 -16.28
N SER A 164 26.53 10.11 -15.24
CA SER A 164 26.19 9.05 -14.29
C SER A 164 25.68 7.75 -14.93
N PRO A 165 26.39 7.17 -15.92
CA PRO A 165 25.95 5.93 -16.56
C PRO A 165 25.99 4.78 -15.56
N PHE A 166 25.18 3.76 -15.85
CA PHE A 166 25.33 2.48 -15.19
C PHE A 166 26.60 1.80 -15.69
N LEU A 167 27.33 1.14 -14.78
CA LEU A 167 28.58 0.48 -15.10
C LEU A 167 28.53 -0.94 -14.56
N GLU A 168 28.80 -1.91 -15.44
CA GLU A 168 28.95 -3.33 -15.11
C GLU A 168 30.26 -3.87 -15.70
N ARG A 169 30.98 -4.70 -14.92
CA ARG A 169 32.20 -5.36 -15.38
C ARG A 169 31.86 -6.65 -16.12
N LEU A 170 32.55 -6.90 -17.22
CA LEU A 170 32.41 -8.12 -18.01
C LEU A 170 33.64 -9.00 -17.78
N ASP A 171 33.45 -10.22 -17.29
CA ASP A 171 34.54 -11.14 -17.00
C ASP A 171 35.04 -11.82 -18.30
N ALA A 172 36.33 -12.16 -18.36
CA ALA A 172 36.97 -12.75 -19.55
C ALA A 172 36.51 -14.18 -19.89
N GLU A 173 35.90 -14.90 -18.93
CA GLU A 173 35.31 -16.22 -19.14
C GLU A 173 33.97 -16.16 -19.91
N ASP A 174 33.37 -14.97 -19.99
CA ASP A 174 32.12 -14.75 -20.72
C ASP A 174 32.46 -14.57 -22.20
N GLY A 175 32.58 -15.68 -22.94
CA GLY A 175 32.79 -15.64 -24.38
C GLY A 175 31.71 -14.80 -25.10
N PRO A 176 31.98 -14.24 -26.30
CA PRO A 176 31.01 -13.44 -27.06
C PRO A 176 29.68 -14.16 -27.34
N SER A 177 29.68 -15.50 -27.29
CA SER A 177 28.52 -16.36 -27.47
C SER A 177 27.72 -16.64 -26.19
N GLN A 178 28.27 -16.35 -24.99
CA GLN A 178 27.62 -16.55 -23.69
C GLN A 178 27.05 -15.26 -23.08
N LEU A 179 27.52 -14.10 -23.54
CA LEU A 179 26.83 -12.84 -23.31
C LEU A 179 25.52 -12.91 -24.10
N GLY A 180 24.42 -13.22 -23.42
CA GLY A 180 23.09 -13.05 -24.00
C GLY A 180 22.97 -11.66 -24.61
N ARG A 181 22.19 -11.53 -25.68
CA ARG A 181 21.85 -10.24 -26.30
C ARG A 181 21.40 -9.22 -25.26
N ILE A 182 20.79 -9.70 -24.19
CA ILE A 182 20.45 -8.92 -23.02
C ILE A 182 21.11 -9.55 -21.81
N LEU A 183 21.84 -8.73 -21.07
CA LEU A 183 22.54 -9.11 -19.85
C LEU A 183 21.68 -8.75 -18.64
N PRO A 184 21.13 -9.74 -17.90
CA PRO A 184 20.45 -9.48 -16.63
C PRO A 184 21.46 -9.04 -15.57
N VAL A 185 21.09 -8.06 -14.75
CA VAL A 185 21.92 -7.58 -13.65
C VAL A 185 21.22 -7.86 -12.33
N HIS A 186 21.80 -8.78 -11.56
CA HIS A 186 21.32 -9.16 -10.23
C HIS A 186 22.01 -8.34 -9.14
N ARG A 187 21.34 -8.19 -8.00
CA ARG A 187 21.97 -7.59 -6.82
C ARG A 187 23.09 -8.51 -6.34
N ALA A 188 24.29 -7.97 -6.24
CA ALA A 188 25.44 -8.66 -5.65
C ALA A 188 25.32 -8.69 -4.12
N THR A 189 25.74 -9.81 -3.53
CA THR A 189 25.82 -10.00 -2.08
C THR A 189 27.30 -10.08 -1.67
N GLU A 190 27.62 -9.77 -0.42
CA GLU A 190 28.96 -10.01 0.11
C GLU A 190 29.38 -11.47 -0.11
N GLY A 191 30.37 -11.71 -0.97
CA GLY A 191 30.85 -13.05 -1.33
C GLY A 191 30.24 -13.66 -2.60
N VAL A 192 29.19 -13.07 -3.19
CA VAL A 192 28.57 -13.53 -4.45
C VAL A 192 28.41 -12.35 -5.42
N SER A 193 29.18 -12.37 -6.51
CA SER A 193 29.09 -11.35 -7.57
C SER A 193 27.80 -11.52 -8.40
N ALA A 194 27.42 -10.50 -9.17
CA ALA A 194 26.28 -10.58 -10.09
C ALA A 194 26.46 -11.70 -11.14
N ASN A 195 27.69 -11.93 -11.62
CA ASN A 195 28.00 -13.04 -12.52
C ASN A 195 27.76 -14.40 -11.85
N TRP A 196 28.31 -14.59 -10.64
CA TRP A 196 28.07 -15.80 -9.87
C TRP A 196 26.59 -16.02 -9.61
N MET A 197 25.84 -14.97 -9.29
CA MET A 197 24.40 -15.06 -9.11
C MET A 197 23.69 -15.59 -10.37
N ARG A 198 24.01 -15.06 -11.56
CA ARG A 198 23.46 -15.57 -12.85
C ARG A 198 23.74 -17.06 -13.04
N ARG A 199 24.98 -17.50 -12.79
CA ARG A 199 25.39 -18.91 -12.92
C ARG A 199 24.61 -19.80 -11.95
N LEU A 200 24.47 -19.37 -10.70
CA LEU A 200 23.73 -20.11 -9.67
C LEU A 200 22.24 -20.20 -9.99
N VAL A 201 21.63 -19.11 -10.48
CA VAL A 201 20.23 -19.10 -10.92
C VAL A 201 19.99 -20.05 -12.09
N LEU A 202 20.93 -20.13 -13.05
CA LEU A 202 20.82 -21.08 -14.16
C LEU A 202 20.81 -22.53 -13.65
N GLU A 203 21.74 -22.91 -12.77
CA GLU A 203 21.78 -24.25 -12.18
C GLU A 203 20.52 -24.53 -11.34
N ALA A 204 19.99 -23.53 -10.64
CA ALA A 204 18.74 -23.66 -9.89
C ALA A 204 17.53 -23.91 -10.81
N LEU A 205 17.44 -23.21 -11.95
CA LEU A 205 16.39 -23.43 -12.94
C LEU A 205 16.45 -24.82 -13.56
N GLU A 206 17.65 -25.34 -13.83
CA GLU A 206 17.83 -26.70 -14.35
C GLU A 206 17.48 -27.76 -13.29
N LEU A 207 17.83 -27.52 -12.02
CA LEU A 207 17.44 -28.39 -10.90
C LEU A 207 15.92 -28.43 -10.68
N ALA A 208 15.25 -27.28 -10.81
CA ALA A 208 13.81 -27.17 -10.61
C ALA A 208 12.97 -27.88 -11.70
N GLY A 209 13.52 -28.09 -12.89
CA GLY A 209 12.89 -28.85 -13.97
C GLY A 209 11.55 -28.27 -14.47
N ASP A 210 10.59 -29.16 -14.75
CA ASP A 210 9.24 -28.78 -15.19
C ASP A 210 8.37 -28.40 -14.00
N VAL A 211 8.15 -27.10 -13.83
CA VAL A 211 7.34 -26.54 -12.76
C VAL A 211 5.88 -26.46 -13.23
N PRO A 212 4.92 -27.08 -12.50
CA PRO A 212 3.50 -26.91 -12.77
C PRO A 212 3.10 -25.44 -12.67
N ASP A 213 2.27 -24.97 -13.61
CA ASP A 213 1.77 -23.60 -13.55
C ASP A 213 0.60 -23.55 -12.56
N PRO A 214 0.68 -22.74 -11.48
CA PRO A 214 -0.41 -22.65 -10.54
C PRO A 214 -1.64 -22.03 -11.18
N LEU A 215 -1.50 -21.12 -12.15
CA LEU A 215 -2.63 -20.43 -12.76
C LEU A 215 -3.45 -21.36 -13.69
N PRO A 216 -4.79 -21.38 -13.56
CA PRO A 216 -5.65 -22.17 -14.44
C PRO A 216 -5.42 -21.82 -15.92
N ALA A 217 -5.50 -22.83 -16.79
CA ALA A 217 -5.26 -22.63 -18.23
C ALA A 217 -6.21 -21.60 -18.85
N ALA A 218 -7.48 -21.59 -18.43
CA ALA A 218 -8.47 -20.60 -18.87
C ALA A 218 -8.04 -19.17 -18.52
N LEU A 219 -7.51 -18.95 -17.32
CA LEU A 219 -7.04 -17.65 -16.87
C LEU A 219 -5.82 -17.16 -17.66
N ARG A 220 -4.87 -18.07 -17.93
CA ARG A 220 -3.70 -17.75 -18.76
C ARG A 220 -4.08 -17.36 -20.18
N VAL A 221 -5.07 -18.03 -20.77
CA VAL A 221 -5.60 -17.66 -22.09
C VAL A 221 -6.34 -16.32 -22.05
N LYS A 222 -7.21 -16.11 -21.05
CA LYS A 222 -7.97 -14.85 -20.85
C LYS A 222 -7.06 -13.63 -20.78
N ARG A 223 -5.93 -13.74 -20.07
CA ARG A 223 -5.00 -12.63 -19.81
C ARG A 223 -3.73 -12.65 -20.67
N ASN A 224 -3.64 -13.56 -21.65
CA ASN A 224 -2.47 -13.77 -22.53
C ASN A 224 -1.14 -13.92 -21.75
N LEU A 225 -1.14 -14.79 -20.74
CA LEU A 225 -0.01 -14.99 -19.84
C LEU A 225 0.85 -16.19 -20.27
N PRO A 226 2.18 -16.00 -20.45
CA PRO A 226 3.10 -17.12 -20.67
C PRO A 226 3.11 -18.08 -19.48
N SER A 227 3.60 -19.31 -19.71
CA SER A 227 3.71 -20.30 -18.64
C SER A 227 4.71 -19.86 -17.56
N LEU A 228 4.52 -20.35 -16.33
CA LEU A 228 5.42 -20.07 -15.21
C LEU A 228 6.87 -20.42 -15.56
N ARG A 229 7.10 -21.64 -16.08
CA ARG A 229 8.43 -22.11 -16.51
C ARG A 229 9.09 -21.15 -17.51
N HIS A 230 8.34 -20.75 -18.54
CA HIS A 230 8.86 -19.83 -19.54
C HIS A 230 9.23 -18.49 -18.89
N SER A 231 8.34 -17.94 -18.07
CA SER A 231 8.51 -16.63 -17.45
C SER A 231 9.68 -16.59 -16.46
N LEU A 232 9.86 -17.65 -15.66
CA LEU A 232 11.00 -17.77 -14.74
C LEU A 232 12.32 -17.86 -15.49
N ARG A 233 12.40 -18.57 -16.62
CA ARG A 233 13.63 -18.64 -17.41
C ARG A 233 13.89 -17.31 -18.10
N THR A 234 12.87 -16.74 -18.74
CA THR A 234 12.98 -15.54 -19.58
C THR A 234 13.21 -14.27 -18.76
N ILE A 235 12.69 -14.16 -17.53
CA ILE A 235 13.01 -13.01 -16.68
C ILE A 235 14.51 -12.97 -16.32
N HIS A 236 15.17 -14.13 -16.21
CA HIS A 236 16.61 -14.17 -15.98
C HIS A 236 17.40 -14.10 -17.28
N PHE A 237 16.97 -14.82 -18.31
CA PHE A 237 17.71 -14.96 -19.56
C PHE A 237 16.82 -14.58 -20.77
N PRO A 238 16.45 -13.29 -20.91
CA PRO A 238 15.56 -12.86 -21.98
C PRO A 238 16.27 -12.84 -23.35
N GLY A 239 15.52 -13.18 -24.40
CA GLY A 239 15.98 -12.98 -25.78
C GLY A 239 15.86 -11.53 -26.22
N THR A 240 14.77 -10.86 -25.80
CA THR A 240 14.47 -9.44 -26.04
C THR A 240 13.98 -8.73 -24.76
N LEU A 241 14.05 -7.39 -24.73
CA LEU A 241 13.58 -6.62 -23.57
C LEU A 241 12.05 -6.75 -23.43
N THR A 242 11.36 -6.99 -24.55
CA THR A 242 9.93 -7.30 -24.57
C THR A 242 9.65 -8.61 -23.84
N ASP A 243 10.43 -9.67 -24.08
CA ASP A 243 10.24 -10.96 -23.39
C ASP A 243 10.43 -10.82 -21.88
N ALA A 244 11.42 -10.01 -21.46
CA ALA A 244 11.64 -9.69 -20.05
C ALA A 244 10.44 -8.94 -19.44
N ALA A 245 9.89 -7.97 -20.16
CA ALA A 245 8.72 -7.20 -19.73
C ALA A 245 7.46 -8.07 -19.61
N GLU A 246 7.21 -8.95 -20.58
CA GLU A 246 6.08 -9.90 -20.55
C GLU A 246 6.21 -10.90 -19.40
N SER A 247 7.41 -11.42 -19.17
CA SER A 247 7.70 -12.34 -18.06
C SER A 247 7.53 -11.64 -16.71
N ARG A 248 8.02 -10.40 -16.57
CA ARG A 248 7.80 -9.57 -15.38
C ARG A 248 6.31 -9.34 -15.15
N ARG A 249 5.56 -8.96 -16.19
CA ARG A 249 4.10 -8.74 -16.11
C ARG A 249 3.38 -9.98 -15.60
N ARG A 250 3.71 -11.16 -16.14
CA ARG A 250 3.11 -12.42 -15.71
C ARG A 250 3.42 -12.78 -14.27
N LEU A 251 4.68 -12.60 -13.84
CA LEU A 251 5.09 -12.93 -12.47
C LEU A 251 4.50 -11.93 -11.47
N ALA A 252 4.42 -10.64 -11.82
CA ALA A 252 3.74 -9.63 -11.02
C ALA A 252 2.24 -9.91 -10.90
N TYR A 253 1.59 -10.32 -12.01
CA TYR A 253 0.19 -10.73 -11.98
C TYR A 253 -0.03 -11.94 -11.05
N GLU A 254 0.82 -12.97 -11.09
CA GLU A 254 0.72 -14.11 -10.15
C GLU A 254 0.83 -13.66 -8.69
N GLU A 255 1.78 -12.80 -8.36
CA GLU A 255 1.94 -12.30 -6.99
C GLU A 255 0.67 -11.60 -6.49
N PHE A 256 0.07 -10.74 -7.34
CA PHE A 256 -1.21 -10.10 -7.00
C PHE A 256 -2.36 -11.10 -6.97
N PHE A 257 -2.45 -12.01 -7.93
CA PHE A 257 -3.54 -12.98 -8.02
C PHE A 257 -3.57 -13.89 -6.79
N THR A 258 -2.43 -14.46 -6.39
CA THR A 258 -2.36 -15.32 -5.22
C THR A 258 -2.73 -14.56 -3.94
N LEU A 259 -2.28 -13.32 -3.80
CA LEU A 259 -2.65 -12.45 -2.69
C LEU A 259 -4.16 -12.15 -2.68
N GLN A 260 -4.73 -11.74 -3.82
CA GLN A 260 -6.14 -11.40 -3.94
C GLN A 260 -7.05 -12.63 -3.77
N LEU A 261 -6.62 -13.81 -4.24
CA LEU A 261 -7.32 -15.08 -4.03
C LEU A 261 -7.40 -15.42 -2.53
N ALA A 262 -6.28 -15.31 -1.82
CA ALA A 262 -6.25 -15.52 -0.37
C ALA A 262 -7.18 -14.55 0.37
N MET A 263 -7.22 -13.27 -0.04
CA MET A 263 -8.13 -12.28 0.55
C MET A 263 -9.60 -12.60 0.24
N ALA A 264 -9.91 -12.97 -1.01
CA ALA A 264 -11.25 -13.34 -1.43
C ALA A 264 -11.77 -14.58 -0.67
N LEU A 265 -10.93 -15.60 -0.47
CA LEU A 265 -11.27 -16.78 0.34
C LEU A 265 -11.53 -16.41 1.81
N ARG A 266 -10.67 -15.57 2.42
CA ARG A 266 -10.87 -15.10 3.81
C ARG A 266 -12.18 -14.34 3.97
N ARG A 267 -12.50 -13.50 2.98
CA ARG A 267 -13.76 -12.79 2.91
C ARG A 267 -14.92 -13.79 2.82
N HIS A 268 -14.86 -14.73 1.88
CA HIS A 268 -15.91 -15.75 1.72
C HIS A 268 -16.14 -16.51 3.02
N LYS A 269 -15.09 -16.97 3.71
CA LYS A 269 -15.23 -17.63 5.01
C LYS A 269 -15.92 -16.75 6.06
N THR A 270 -15.47 -15.51 6.18
CA THR A 270 -16.01 -14.54 7.16
C THR A 270 -17.48 -14.22 6.91
N VAL A 271 -17.93 -14.34 5.66
CA VAL A 271 -19.28 -13.99 5.20
C VAL A 271 -20.20 -15.21 5.12
N ALA A 272 -19.68 -16.37 4.72
CA ALA A 272 -20.44 -17.61 4.54
C ALA A 272 -20.78 -18.28 5.88
N ASP A 273 -19.90 -18.16 6.88
CA ASP A 273 -20.08 -18.81 8.19
C ASP A 273 -21.05 -18.05 9.11
N THR A 274 -21.55 -16.88 8.73
CA THR A 274 -22.41 -16.06 9.61
C THR A 274 -23.54 -15.37 8.82
N PRO A 275 -24.82 -15.73 9.03
CA PRO A 275 -25.92 -15.05 8.36
C PRO A 275 -25.98 -13.58 8.78
N GLY A 276 -26.09 -12.67 7.81
CA GLY A 276 -26.20 -11.23 8.06
C GLY A 276 -27.60 -10.81 8.45
N HIS A 277 -27.76 -9.51 8.75
CA HIS A 277 -29.07 -8.89 8.95
C HIS A 277 -29.43 -8.05 7.74
N ALA A 278 -30.47 -8.43 6.99
CA ALA A 278 -30.92 -7.67 5.83
C ALA A 278 -31.67 -6.40 6.27
N HIS A 279 -31.03 -5.24 6.08
CA HIS A 279 -31.55 -3.95 6.49
C HIS A 279 -32.58 -3.34 5.54
N ALA A 280 -33.47 -2.50 6.09
CA ALA A 280 -34.38 -1.68 5.28
C ALA A 280 -33.66 -0.40 4.80
N VAL A 281 -33.34 -0.33 3.51
CA VAL A 281 -32.49 0.74 2.92
C VAL A 281 -33.26 1.89 2.24
N GLY A 282 -34.58 1.91 2.38
CA GLY A 282 -35.47 2.95 1.84
C GLY A 282 -36.67 3.20 2.74
N GLY A 283 -36.45 3.15 4.05
CA GLY A 283 -37.48 3.37 5.04
C GLY A 283 -37.71 4.85 5.34
N ARG A 284 -38.58 5.09 6.33
CA ARG A 284 -39.02 6.43 6.71
C ARG A 284 -37.85 7.30 7.19
N SER A 285 -36.91 6.73 7.94
CA SER A 285 -35.79 7.45 8.54
C SER A 285 -34.78 7.87 7.49
N VAL A 286 -34.48 6.99 6.52
CA VAL A 286 -33.61 7.30 5.37
C VAL A 286 -34.21 8.44 4.52
N ASP A 287 -35.50 8.36 4.19
CA ASP A 287 -36.20 9.39 3.42
C ASP A 287 -36.27 10.74 4.16
N ALA A 288 -36.48 10.70 5.48
CA ALA A 288 -36.50 11.90 6.31
C ALA A 288 -35.10 12.53 6.38
N LEU A 289 -34.04 11.73 6.56
CA LEU A 289 -32.67 12.22 6.60
C LEU A 289 -32.27 12.91 5.30
N ARG A 290 -32.66 12.35 4.14
CA ARG A 290 -32.39 12.97 2.82
C ARG A 290 -33.01 14.36 2.68
N LYS A 291 -34.14 14.64 3.35
CA LYS A 291 -34.83 15.94 3.32
C LYS A 291 -34.24 16.96 4.31
N VAL A 292 -33.71 16.48 5.43
CA VAL A 292 -33.18 17.31 6.53
C VAL A 292 -31.72 17.72 6.30
N LEU A 293 -30.97 16.94 5.49
CA LEU A 293 -29.56 17.22 5.22
C LEU A 293 -29.35 18.66 4.70
N PRO A 294 -28.42 19.42 5.29
CA PRO A 294 -28.21 20.83 4.94
C PRO A 294 -27.42 21.03 3.64
N PHE A 295 -27.10 19.97 2.91
CA PHE A 295 -26.37 19.99 1.65
C PHE A 295 -26.81 18.83 0.75
N THR A 296 -26.56 18.98 -0.55
CA THR A 296 -26.72 17.91 -1.52
C THR A 296 -25.50 17.00 -1.50
N LEU A 297 -25.73 15.69 -1.60
CA LEU A 297 -24.64 14.72 -1.72
C LEU A 297 -23.91 14.90 -3.05
N THR A 298 -22.61 14.61 -3.03
CA THR A 298 -21.81 14.51 -4.27
C THR A 298 -22.08 13.17 -4.97
N ALA A 299 -21.65 13.03 -6.23
CA ALA A 299 -21.80 11.77 -6.97
C ALA A 299 -21.09 10.61 -6.26
N ASP A 300 -19.88 10.86 -5.74
CA ASP A 300 -19.13 9.88 -4.95
C ASP A 300 -19.87 9.47 -3.67
N GLN A 301 -20.55 10.41 -3.02
CA GLN A 301 -21.31 10.12 -1.79
C GLN A 301 -22.58 9.33 -2.07
N ASP A 302 -23.35 9.69 -3.11
CA ASP A 302 -24.52 8.91 -3.51
C ASP A 302 -24.10 7.48 -3.92
N ALA A 303 -22.98 7.32 -4.64
CA ALA A 303 -22.42 6.01 -4.97
C ALA A 303 -22.01 5.22 -3.73
N ALA A 304 -21.32 5.86 -2.77
CA ALA A 304 -20.92 5.19 -1.52
C ALA A 304 -22.13 4.83 -0.64
N VAL A 305 -23.19 5.64 -0.61
CA VAL A 305 -24.44 5.30 0.08
C VAL A 305 -25.13 4.13 -0.61
N ALA A 306 -25.17 4.10 -1.94
CA ALA A 306 -25.74 2.99 -2.69
C ALA A 306 -24.97 1.67 -2.47
N ASP A 307 -23.63 1.73 -2.46
CA ASP A 307 -22.76 0.61 -2.10
C ASP A 307 -23.04 0.07 -0.70
N VAL A 308 -23.11 0.95 0.30
CA VAL A 308 -23.41 0.58 1.69
C VAL A 308 -24.82 -0.04 1.79
N PHE A 309 -25.80 0.55 1.12
CA PHE A 309 -27.17 0.01 1.12
C PHE A 309 -27.27 -1.34 0.41
N ALA A 310 -26.57 -1.53 -0.71
CA ALA A 310 -26.55 -2.82 -1.39
C ALA A 310 -26.01 -3.93 -0.49
N ASP A 311 -24.93 -3.65 0.25
CA ASP A 311 -24.35 -4.61 1.19
C ASP A 311 -25.26 -4.85 2.40
N MET A 312 -25.74 -3.78 3.05
CA MET A 312 -26.60 -3.88 4.25
C MET A 312 -27.95 -4.55 3.95
N ALA A 313 -28.49 -4.44 2.74
CA ALA A 313 -29.71 -5.13 2.32
C ALA A 313 -29.45 -6.61 1.97
N GLY A 314 -28.19 -7.02 1.84
CA GLY A 314 -27.79 -8.37 1.46
C GLY A 314 -28.03 -9.42 2.57
N PRO A 315 -27.95 -10.71 2.23
CA PRO A 315 -28.09 -11.81 3.18
C PRO A 315 -26.84 -12.03 4.07
N SER A 316 -25.79 -11.24 3.84
CA SER A 316 -24.43 -11.45 4.31
C SER A 316 -23.94 -10.19 5.02
N PRO A 317 -23.18 -10.29 6.13
CA PRO A 317 -22.70 -9.11 6.84
C PRO A 317 -21.81 -8.24 5.95
N MET A 318 -22.08 -6.94 5.90
CA MET A 318 -21.23 -5.96 5.25
C MET A 318 -19.85 -5.93 5.92
N ASN A 319 -18.79 -5.83 5.11
CA ASN A 319 -17.42 -5.61 5.58
C ASN A 319 -16.75 -4.59 4.68
N ARG A 320 -16.94 -3.29 4.95
CA ARG A 320 -16.61 -2.20 4.03
C ARG A 320 -15.70 -1.15 4.66
N LEU A 321 -14.75 -0.68 3.87
CA LEU A 321 -13.88 0.44 4.14
C LEU A 321 -14.30 1.65 3.29
N LEU A 322 -14.77 2.69 3.95
CA LEU A 322 -15.06 3.99 3.34
C LEU A 322 -13.82 4.88 3.42
N LEU A 323 -13.17 5.07 2.28
CA LEU A 323 -12.01 5.93 2.14
C LEU A 323 -12.45 7.32 1.68
N GLY A 324 -11.97 8.35 2.34
CA GLY A 324 -12.20 9.71 1.89
C GLY A 324 -11.24 10.67 2.53
N ASP A 325 -10.93 11.77 1.85
CA ASP A 325 -10.18 12.85 2.46
C ASP A 325 -10.97 13.51 3.62
N VAL A 326 -10.29 14.25 4.47
CA VAL A 326 -10.92 15.07 5.50
C VAL A 326 -11.88 16.06 4.84
N GLY A 327 -13.14 16.03 5.27
CA GLY A 327 -14.18 16.93 4.73
C GLY A 327 -14.89 16.43 3.47
N THR A 328 -14.59 15.23 2.94
CA THR A 328 -15.35 14.62 1.82
C THR A 328 -16.70 14.02 2.27
N GLY A 329 -17.10 14.26 3.51
CA GLY A 329 -18.42 13.91 4.04
C GLY A 329 -18.65 12.43 4.33
N LYS A 330 -17.60 11.68 4.71
CA LYS A 330 -17.74 10.30 5.27
C LYS A 330 -18.83 10.17 6.32
N THR A 331 -18.94 11.17 7.19
CA THR A 331 -19.96 11.23 8.26
C THR A 331 -21.39 11.27 7.71
N ALA A 332 -21.62 11.82 6.51
CA ALA A 332 -22.93 11.79 5.88
C ALA A 332 -23.30 10.37 5.42
N VAL A 333 -22.36 9.66 4.79
CA VAL A 333 -22.55 8.24 4.42
C VAL A 333 -22.84 7.38 5.65
N ALA A 334 -22.08 7.59 6.74
CA ALA A 334 -22.36 6.93 8.03
C ALA A 334 -23.76 7.26 8.58
N ALA A 335 -24.22 8.51 8.48
CA ALA A 335 -25.56 8.89 8.93
C ALA A 335 -26.68 8.16 8.17
N PHE A 336 -26.51 7.93 6.86
CA PHE A 336 -27.45 7.10 6.08
C PHE A 336 -27.46 5.65 6.52
N ALA A 337 -26.29 5.06 6.81
CA ALA A 337 -26.21 3.70 7.36
C ALA A 337 -26.93 3.60 8.73
N LEU A 338 -26.72 4.59 9.62
CA LEU A 338 -27.41 4.68 10.91
C LEU A 338 -28.93 4.81 10.77
N ALA A 339 -29.40 5.60 9.80
CA ALA A 339 -30.84 5.74 9.53
C ALA A 339 -31.47 4.43 9.02
N SER A 340 -30.75 3.66 8.19
CA SER A 340 -31.22 2.36 7.70
C SER A 340 -31.34 1.33 8.84
N VAL A 341 -30.42 1.35 9.81
CA VAL A 341 -30.52 0.52 11.03
C VAL A 341 -31.76 0.86 11.85
N ALA A 342 -32.06 2.15 11.98
CA ALA A 342 -33.28 2.58 12.67
C ALA A 342 -34.55 2.12 11.94
N ASP A 343 -34.57 2.15 10.62
CA ASP A 343 -35.68 1.62 9.81
C ASP A 343 -35.85 0.10 9.95
N SER A 344 -34.77 -0.64 10.24
CA SER A 344 -34.81 -2.06 10.60
C SER A 344 -35.27 -2.35 12.03
N GLY A 345 -35.38 -1.33 12.89
CA GLY A 345 -35.73 -1.50 14.30
C GLY A 345 -34.62 -2.16 15.14
N THR A 346 -33.37 -2.06 14.70
CA THR A 346 -32.19 -2.63 15.37
C THR A 346 -31.27 -1.52 15.88
N GLN A 347 -30.07 -1.90 16.36
CA GLN A 347 -29.13 -0.96 16.97
C GLN A 347 -27.83 -0.85 16.19
N ALA A 348 -27.20 0.33 16.27
CA ALA A 348 -25.90 0.63 15.71
C ALA A 348 -24.96 1.24 16.76
N ALA A 349 -23.66 1.04 16.58
CA ALA A 349 -22.62 1.64 17.40
C ALA A 349 -21.57 2.32 16.51
N MET A 350 -21.23 3.57 16.80
CA MET A 350 -20.20 4.34 16.13
C MET A 350 -19.06 4.68 17.10
N MET A 351 -17.91 4.05 16.89
CA MET A 351 -16.73 4.19 17.75
C MET A 351 -15.69 5.13 17.13
N ALA A 352 -15.19 6.04 17.96
CA ALA A 352 -14.13 7.00 17.62
C ALA A 352 -12.92 6.91 18.57
N PRO A 353 -11.71 7.28 18.14
CA PRO A 353 -10.45 7.05 18.89
C PRO A 353 -10.28 7.92 20.12
N THR A 354 -10.99 9.05 20.18
CA THR A 354 -10.91 9.97 21.32
C THR A 354 -12.30 10.45 21.71
N GLU A 355 -12.45 10.85 22.97
CA GLU A 355 -13.72 11.37 23.48
C GLU A 355 -14.13 12.65 22.73
N VAL A 356 -13.16 13.46 22.31
CA VAL A 356 -13.39 14.68 21.52
C VAL A 356 -14.03 14.34 20.16
N LEU A 357 -13.51 13.33 19.47
CA LEU A 357 -14.07 12.90 18.19
C LEU A 357 -15.44 12.23 18.35
N ALA A 358 -15.62 11.40 19.39
CA ALA A 358 -16.93 10.80 19.71
C ALA A 358 -17.99 11.87 19.98
N ALA A 359 -17.65 12.89 20.79
CA ALA A 359 -18.52 14.03 21.06
C ALA A 359 -18.78 14.86 19.80
N GLN A 360 -17.81 15.00 18.89
CA GLN A 360 -17.99 15.69 17.61
C GLN A 360 -18.96 14.94 16.70
N TYR A 361 -18.88 13.61 16.64
CA TYR A 361 -19.83 12.81 15.88
C TYR A 361 -21.24 12.93 16.45
N ALA A 362 -21.39 12.75 17.77
CA ALA A 362 -22.66 12.95 18.45
C ALA A 362 -23.23 14.37 18.22
N GLY A 363 -22.40 15.41 18.30
CA GLY A 363 -22.84 16.79 18.08
C GLY A 363 -23.17 17.15 16.62
N LYS A 364 -22.65 16.41 15.63
CA LYS A 364 -22.95 16.62 14.20
C LYS A 364 -24.10 15.76 13.70
N VAL A 365 -24.13 14.48 14.08
CA VAL A 365 -25.11 13.49 13.60
C VAL A 365 -26.32 13.41 14.52
N GLY A 366 -26.13 13.56 15.84
CA GLY A 366 -27.21 13.51 16.83
C GLY A 366 -28.39 14.44 16.51
N PRO A 367 -28.17 15.74 16.22
CA PRO A 367 -29.27 16.63 15.85
C PRO A 367 -30.05 16.20 14.61
N LEU A 368 -29.38 15.57 13.63
CA LEU A 368 -30.05 15.00 12.46
C LEU A 368 -30.89 13.79 12.83
N LEU A 369 -30.38 12.93 13.73
CA LEU A 369 -31.11 11.78 14.27
C LEU A 369 -32.34 12.21 15.10
N ASP A 370 -32.21 13.27 15.90
CA ASP A 370 -33.33 13.83 16.67
C ASP A 370 -34.47 14.29 15.75
N GLU A 371 -34.13 14.97 14.64
CA GLU A 371 -35.12 15.51 13.69
C GLU A 371 -35.87 14.40 12.93
N ILE A 372 -35.22 13.26 12.68
CA ILE A 372 -35.86 12.08 12.07
C ILE A 372 -36.50 11.13 13.10
N GLY A 373 -36.37 11.41 14.40
CA GLY A 373 -36.98 10.65 15.49
C GLY A 373 -36.23 9.38 15.89
N VAL A 374 -34.91 9.34 15.69
CA VAL A 374 -34.04 8.21 16.05
C VAL A 374 -33.32 8.50 17.37
N SER A 375 -33.46 7.61 18.36
CA SER A 375 -32.84 7.77 19.67
C SER A 375 -31.33 7.47 19.62
N TRP A 376 -30.53 8.29 20.29
CA TRP A 376 -29.09 8.13 20.36
C TRP A 376 -28.49 8.48 21.73
N CYS A 377 -27.28 7.97 22.00
CA CYS A 377 -26.53 8.26 23.23
C CYS A 377 -25.04 8.47 22.96
N LEU A 378 -24.33 9.03 23.96
CA LEU A 378 -22.87 9.17 23.96
C LEU A 378 -22.25 8.46 25.18
N LEU A 379 -21.39 7.47 24.93
CA LEU A 379 -20.69 6.70 25.95
C LEU A 379 -19.17 6.84 25.81
N THR A 380 -18.53 7.51 26.76
CA THR A 380 -17.08 7.71 26.83
C THR A 380 -16.54 7.23 28.19
N GLY A 381 -15.22 7.26 28.38
CA GLY A 381 -14.60 6.93 29.67
C GLY A 381 -14.91 7.99 30.73
N SER A 382 -15.16 9.23 30.31
CA SER A 382 -15.59 10.35 31.15
C SER A 382 -17.09 10.41 31.45
N THR A 383 -17.92 9.50 30.92
CA THR A 383 -19.37 9.50 31.18
C THR A 383 -19.65 9.29 32.69
N PRO A 384 -20.39 10.19 33.37
CA PRO A 384 -20.69 10.05 34.80
C PRO A 384 -21.42 8.75 35.14
N ALA A 385 -21.12 8.14 36.29
CA ALA A 385 -21.61 6.82 36.67
C ALA A 385 -23.15 6.68 36.68
N ALA A 386 -23.88 7.73 37.05
CA ALA A 386 -25.34 7.73 36.97
C ALA A 386 -25.83 7.62 35.52
N ARG A 387 -25.36 8.53 34.65
CA ARG A 387 -25.70 8.53 33.21
C ARG A 387 -25.25 7.26 32.51
N ARG A 388 -24.08 6.71 32.88
CA ARG A 388 -23.60 5.43 32.35
C ARG A 388 -24.60 4.31 32.64
N ARG A 389 -25.07 4.17 33.88
CA ARG A 389 -26.06 3.13 34.25
C ARG A 389 -27.33 3.24 33.42
N ASP A 390 -27.86 4.45 33.26
CA ASP A 390 -29.07 4.69 32.47
C ASP A 390 -28.84 4.36 30.97
N THR A 391 -27.68 4.74 30.44
CA THR A 391 -27.30 4.46 29.05
C THR A 391 -27.19 2.96 28.80
N LEU A 392 -26.55 2.21 29.71
CA LEU A 392 -26.42 0.75 29.59
C LEU A 392 -27.78 0.06 29.64
N ALA A 393 -28.68 0.51 30.53
CA ALA A 393 -30.04 0.00 30.60
C ALA A 393 -30.81 0.24 29.29
N ALA A 394 -30.70 1.43 28.71
CA ALA A 394 -31.37 1.79 27.46
C ALA A 394 -30.81 1.04 26.23
N LEU A 395 -29.51 0.73 26.22
CA LEU A 395 -28.90 -0.11 25.18
C LEU A 395 -29.36 -1.57 25.29
N LEU A 396 -29.47 -2.09 26.51
CA LEU A 396 -29.93 -3.45 26.78
C LEU A 396 -31.44 -3.62 26.49
N SER A 397 -32.27 -2.61 26.76
CA SER A 397 -33.71 -2.64 26.46
C SER A 397 -34.03 -2.40 24.98
N GLY A 398 -33.09 -1.83 24.23
CA GLY A 398 -33.26 -1.40 22.84
C GLY A 398 -33.98 -0.06 22.68
N GLU A 399 -34.16 0.70 23.77
CA GLU A 399 -34.71 2.07 23.71
C GLU A 399 -33.82 3.04 22.94
N THR A 400 -32.50 2.81 22.97
CA THR A 400 -31.52 3.58 22.19
C THR A 400 -31.17 2.84 20.90
N SER A 401 -31.40 3.47 19.75
CA SER A 401 -31.03 2.92 18.44
C SER A 401 -29.56 3.12 18.10
N VAL A 402 -28.98 4.28 18.42
CA VAL A 402 -27.59 4.62 18.03
C VAL A 402 -26.71 4.96 19.23
N ALA A 403 -25.56 4.30 19.35
CA ALA A 403 -24.56 4.62 20.37
C ALA A 403 -23.31 5.26 19.74
N PHE A 404 -22.98 6.50 20.12
CA PHE A 404 -21.68 7.10 19.84
C PHE A 404 -20.74 6.87 21.02
N GLY A 405 -19.46 6.66 20.77
CA GLY A 405 -18.53 6.48 21.88
C GLY A 405 -17.09 6.19 21.52
N THR A 406 -16.31 5.88 22.54
CA THR A 406 -14.90 5.45 22.39
C THR A 406 -14.78 3.95 22.63
N HIS A 407 -13.58 3.47 22.97
CA HIS A 407 -13.37 2.11 23.48
C HIS A 407 -14.28 1.73 24.67
N ALA A 408 -14.95 2.71 25.29
CA ALA A 408 -16.01 2.44 26.26
C ALA A 408 -17.13 1.56 25.70
N LEU A 409 -17.44 1.62 24.40
CA LEU A 409 -18.50 0.83 23.75
C LEU A 409 -18.20 -0.68 23.67
N ILE A 410 -16.93 -1.07 23.75
CA ILE A 410 -16.49 -2.47 23.67
C ILE A 410 -16.20 -3.09 25.04
N GLN A 411 -16.39 -2.34 26.14
CA GLN A 411 -16.21 -2.87 27.49
C GLN A 411 -17.22 -4.00 27.77
N GLU A 412 -16.84 -4.95 28.63
CA GLU A 412 -17.62 -6.17 28.89
C GLU A 412 -19.05 -5.88 29.36
N ASP A 413 -19.25 -4.83 30.16
CA ASP A 413 -20.54 -4.43 30.72
C ASP A 413 -21.51 -3.79 29.72
N VAL A 414 -21.04 -3.47 28.50
CA VAL A 414 -21.89 -2.94 27.43
C VAL A 414 -22.53 -4.08 26.66
N ALA A 415 -23.85 -4.21 26.80
CA ALA A 415 -24.67 -5.16 26.07
C ALA A 415 -25.76 -4.43 25.28
N TYR A 416 -25.96 -4.89 24.05
CA TYR A 416 -27.01 -4.40 23.15
C TYR A 416 -28.12 -5.45 23.09
N LYS A 417 -29.35 -5.01 22.83
CA LYS A 417 -30.45 -5.93 22.52
C LYS A 417 -30.23 -6.60 21.16
N HIS A 418 -29.97 -5.80 20.12
CA HIS A 418 -29.72 -6.26 18.75
C HIS A 418 -28.78 -5.31 18.00
N LEU A 419 -27.47 -5.44 18.22
CA LEU A 419 -26.46 -4.69 17.46
C LEU A 419 -26.28 -5.32 16.07
N THR A 420 -26.54 -4.53 15.03
CA THR A 420 -26.51 -4.97 13.62
C THR A 420 -25.57 -4.14 12.74
N LEU A 421 -25.12 -2.97 13.21
CA LEU A 421 -24.11 -2.17 12.52
C LEU A 421 -23.06 -1.64 13.50
N ALA A 422 -21.80 -1.87 13.18
CA ALA A 422 -20.62 -1.33 13.84
C ALA A 422 -19.90 -0.38 12.88
N ILE A 423 -19.83 0.90 13.22
CA ILE A 423 -19.04 1.89 12.51
C ILE A 423 -17.78 2.19 13.31
N VAL A 424 -16.62 2.07 12.69
CA VAL A 424 -15.33 2.38 13.32
C VAL A 424 -14.62 3.46 12.53
N ASP A 425 -14.30 4.57 13.17
CA ASP A 425 -13.46 5.62 12.59
C ASP A 425 -11.98 5.34 12.91
N GLU A 426 -11.27 4.90 11.88
CA GLU A 426 -9.86 4.54 11.89
C GLU A 426 -8.98 5.79 11.80
N GLN A 427 -8.60 6.33 12.96
CA GLN A 427 -7.22 6.84 13.11
C GLN A 427 -6.37 5.66 13.58
N HIS A 428 -5.13 5.54 13.09
CA HIS A 428 -4.06 4.52 13.31
C HIS A 428 -3.76 4.05 14.77
N ARG A 429 -4.75 4.03 15.64
CA ARG A 429 -4.67 3.82 17.10
C ARG A 429 -5.54 2.64 17.55
N PHE A 430 -6.44 2.14 16.70
CA PHE A 430 -7.21 0.95 17.03
C PHE A 430 -6.58 -0.29 16.41
N GLY A 431 -6.29 -1.29 17.25
CA GLY A 431 -5.80 -2.58 16.77
C GLY A 431 -6.90 -3.37 16.05
N VAL A 432 -6.51 -4.36 15.25
CA VAL A 432 -7.43 -5.31 14.58
C VAL A 432 -8.43 -5.92 15.58
N GLU A 433 -7.97 -6.24 16.79
CA GLU A 433 -8.78 -6.84 17.87
C GLU A 433 -9.93 -5.94 18.34
N GLN A 434 -9.76 -4.62 18.39
CA GLN A 434 -10.80 -3.71 18.88
C GLN A 434 -11.93 -3.55 17.85
N ARG A 435 -11.62 -3.66 16.56
CA ARG A 435 -12.62 -3.65 15.47
C ARG A 435 -13.48 -4.90 15.52
N LEU A 436 -12.84 -6.05 15.69
CA LEU A 436 -13.53 -7.33 15.86
C LEU A 436 -14.34 -7.34 17.16
N ALA A 437 -13.82 -6.78 18.25
CA ALA A 437 -14.54 -6.70 19.51
C ALA A 437 -15.88 -5.96 19.40
N LEU A 438 -15.94 -4.84 18.67
CA LEU A 438 -17.21 -4.13 18.44
C LEU A 438 -18.17 -4.93 17.56
N ARG A 439 -17.65 -5.58 16.50
CA ARG A 439 -18.46 -6.45 15.64
C ARG A 439 -19.06 -7.62 16.43
N HIS A 440 -18.26 -8.25 17.32
CA HIS A 440 -18.67 -9.36 18.17
C HIS A 440 -19.63 -8.99 19.31
N LYS A 441 -19.91 -7.70 19.53
CA LYS A 441 -21.02 -7.28 20.42
C LYS A 441 -22.39 -7.57 19.80
N GLY A 442 -22.45 -7.78 18.48
CA GLY A 442 -23.58 -8.38 17.77
C GLY A 442 -23.23 -9.78 17.25
N GLU A 443 -24.24 -10.61 16.96
CA GLU A 443 -24.03 -11.95 16.41
C GLU A 443 -23.40 -11.90 15.00
N SER A 444 -23.78 -10.91 14.18
CA SER A 444 -23.33 -10.75 12.79
C SER A 444 -23.35 -9.30 12.32
N ALA A 445 -22.93 -8.35 13.16
CA ALA A 445 -23.06 -6.94 12.79
C ALA A 445 -22.27 -6.59 11.53
N ASP A 446 -22.89 -5.79 10.67
CA ASP A 446 -22.26 -5.10 9.55
C ASP A 446 -21.11 -4.23 10.06
N LEU A 447 -19.97 -4.25 9.37
CA LEU A 447 -18.81 -3.45 9.72
C LEU A 447 -18.54 -2.38 8.66
N LEU A 448 -18.66 -1.12 9.05
CA LEU A 448 -18.25 0.03 8.26
C LEU A 448 -17.03 0.69 8.91
N VAL A 449 -15.86 0.48 8.32
CA VAL A 449 -14.63 1.17 8.72
C VAL A 449 -14.51 2.45 7.91
N MET A 450 -14.22 3.58 8.55
CA MET A 450 -13.96 4.84 7.88
C MET A 450 -12.52 5.26 8.11
N THR A 451 -11.84 5.77 7.10
CA THR A 451 -10.53 6.40 7.28
C THR A 451 -10.49 7.79 6.67
N ALA A 452 -9.88 8.71 7.40
CA ALA A 452 -9.57 10.05 6.90
C ALA A 452 -8.17 10.16 6.29
N THR A 453 -7.34 9.13 6.46
CA THR A 453 -6.03 9.09 5.83
C THR A 453 -6.21 8.68 4.37
N PRO A 454 -5.70 9.48 3.40
CA PRO A 454 -5.71 9.04 2.02
C PRO A 454 -4.76 7.85 1.90
N ILE A 455 -5.34 6.67 1.67
CA ILE A 455 -4.59 5.44 1.42
C ILE A 455 -4.64 5.21 -0.09
N PRO A 456 -3.50 4.94 -0.75
CA PRO A 456 -3.50 4.58 -2.17
C PRO A 456 -4.43 3.40 -2.40
N ARG A 457 -5.20 3.42 -3.49
CA ARG A 457 -6.14 2.34 -3.80
C ARG A 457 -5.44 0.98 -3.79
N SER A 458 -4.30 0.87 -4.44
CA SER A 458 -3.53 -0.36 -4.51
C SER A 458 -3.07 -0.87 -3.14
N LEU A 459 -2.68 0.03 -2.23
CA LEU A 459 -2.32 -0.33 -0.86
C LEU A 459 -3.55 -0.78 -0.07
N ALA A 460 -4.70 -0.12 -0.23
CA ALA A 460 -5.95 -0.50 0.44
C ALA A 460 -6.41 -1.90 0.02
N LEU A 461 -6.35 -2.21 -1.29
CA LEU A 461 -6.69 -3.54 -1.84
C LEU A 461 -5.77 -4.65 -1.36
N THR A 462 -4.57 -4.30 -0.90
CA THR A 462 -3.56 -5.26 -0.44
C THR A 462 -3.61 -5.46 1.07
N LEU A 463 -3.61 -4.38 1.85
CA LEU A 463 -3.59 -4.42 3.32
C LEU A 463 -4.96 -4.69 3.94
N TYR A 464 -6.02 -4.24 3.28
CA TYR A 464 -7.41 -4.38 3.72
C TYR A 464 -8.24 -5.12 2.67
N GLY A 465 -7.62 -6.03 1.91
CA GLY A 465 -8.25 -6.74 0.80
C GLY A 465 -9.44 -7.62 1.18
N ASP A 466 -9.63 -7.88 2.48
CA ASP A 466 -10.83 -8.51 3.05
C ASP A 466 -12.03 -7.56 3.19
N LEU A 467 -11.82 -6.25 3.02
CA LEU A 467 -12.84 -5.20 3.01
C LEU A 467 -13.19 -4.78 1.58
N ASP A 468 -14.48 -4.59 1.30
CA ASP A 468 -14.90 -3.81 0.13
C ASP A 468 -14.55 -2.34 0.33
N THR A 469 -14.30 -1.60 -0.76
CA THR A 469 -13.80 -0.23 -0.67
C THR A 469 -14.69 0.72 -1.44
N SER A 470 -15.10 1.82 -0.81
CA SER A 470 -15.75 2.97 -1.45
C SER A 470 -14.88 4.21 -1.29
N TYR A 471 -14.72 5.00 -2.36
CA TYR A 471 -13.85 6.17 -2.37
C TYR A 471 -14.67 7.46 -2.48
N LEU A 472 -14.41 8.42 -1.60
CA LEU A 472 -14.96 9.77 -1.62
C LEU A 472 -13.85 10.77 -1.98
N ARG A 473 -13.80 11.19 -3.25
CA ARG A 473 -12.82 12.16 -3.76
C ARG A 473 -13.37 13.58 -3.69
N GLU A 474 -14.64 13.74 -4.03
CA GLU A 474 -15.31 15.04 -4.08
C GLU A 474 -15.71 15.56 -2.68
N ARG A 475 -15.58 16.87 -2.47
CA ARG A 475 -16.04 17.54 -1.25
C ARG A 475 -17.42 18.18 -1.49
N PRO A 476 -18.39 18.02 -0.57
CA PRO A 476 -19.70 18.67 -0.69
C PRO A 476 -19.63 20.19 -0.76
N GLY A 477 -20.42 20.79 -1.64
CA GLY A 477 -20.57 22.25 -1.75
C GLY A 477 -19.37 22.96 -2.36
N ASP A 478 -18.64 22.31 -3.27
CA ASP A 478 -17.30 22.67 -3.76
C ASP A 478 -17.04 24.18 -3.90
N ARG A 479 -16.06 24.67 -3.11
CA ARG A 479 -15.53 26.05 -3.17
C ARG A 479 -14.32 26.17 -4.10
N GLY A 480 -14.05 25.12 -4.89
CA GLY A 480 -12.99 25.01 -5.89
C GLY A 480 -11.65 24.59 -5.29
N PRO A 481 -10.73 24.04 -6.11
CA PRO A 481 -9.40 23.56 -5.69
C PRO A 481 -8.51 24.68 -5.11
N ASN A 482 -8.86 25.94 -5.36
CA ASN A 482 -8.15 27.11 -4.86
C ASN A 482 -8.67 27.63 -3.51
N HIS A 483 -9.62 26.94 -2.87
CA HIS A 483 -10.14 27.36 -1.57
C HIS A 483 -9.05 27.38 -0.49
N VAL A 484 -8.07 26.47 -0.58
CA VAL A 484 -6.83 26.53 0.22
C VAL A 484 -5.64 26.67 -0.71
N ARG A 485 -5.02 27.85 -0.74
CA ARG A 485 -3.85 28.09 -1.59
C ARG A 485 -2.59 27.58 -0.91
N THR A 486 -1.89 26.65 -1.55
CA THR A 486 -0.63 26.10 -1.06
C THR A 486 0.55 26.86 -1.65
N ARG A 487 1.46 27.36 -0.82
CA ARG A 487 2.68 28.08 -1.26
C ARG A 487 3.93 27.52 -0.59
N LEU A 488 4.93 27.17 -1.40
CA LEU A 488 6.27 26.84 -0.91
C LEU A 488 7.02 28.14 -0.60
N VAL A 489 7.51 28.27 0.63
CA VAL A 489 8.20 29.46 1.12
C VAL A 489 9.61 29.09 1.54
N ASN A 490 10.60 29.68 0.88
CA ASN A 490 12.01 29.54 1.25
C ASN A 490 12.39 30.53 2.37
N LYS A 491 13.58 30.36 2.96
CA LYS A 491 14.04 31.21 4.08
C LYS A 491 13.98 32.72 3.81
N SER A 492 14.28 33.17 2.59
CA SER A 492 14.27 34.59 2.24
C SER A 492 12.87 35.22 2.24
N HIS A 493 11.81 34.43 2.03
CA HIS A 493 10.44 34.94 1.93
C HIS A 493 9.59 34.72 3.19
N ARG A 494 10.18 34.23 4.29
CA ARG A 494 9.45 34.02 5.56
C ARG A 494 8.84 35.30 6.13
N GLY A 495 9.51 36.45 5.96
CA GLY A 495 8.97 37.75 6.41
C GLY A 495 7.61 38.06 5.79
N ALA A 496 7.50 37.94 4.46
CA ALA A 496 6.26 38.15 3.73
C ALA A 496 5.15 37.16 4.16
N ALA A 497 5.51 35.90 4.45
CA ALA A 497 4.57 34.92 4.97
C ALA A 497 4.03 35.29 6.37
N TYR A 498 4.84 35.89 7.24
CA TYR A 498 4.35 36.38 8.53
C TYR A 498 3.44 37.60 8.39
N ASP A 499 3.63 38.45 7.38
CA ASP A 499 2.73 39.58 7.13
C ASP A 499 1.34 39.14 6.64
N VAL A 500 1.26 38.01 5.94
CA VAL A 500 -0.03 37.34 5.64
C VAL A 500 -0.75 36.98 6.95
N VAL A 501 -0.05 36.38 7.91
CA VAL A 501 -0.64 36.05 9.23
C VAL A 501 -1.16 37.30 9.93
N ARG A 502 -0.37 38.39 9.96
CA ARG A 502 -0.81 39.66 10.57
C ARG A 502 -2.09 40.19 9.93
N THR A 503 -2.17 40.12 8.60
CA THR A 503 -3.32 40.62 7.83
C THR A 503 -4.57 39.78 8.12
N ALA A 504 -4.43 38.45 8.15
CA ALA A 504 -5.52 37.54 8.48
C ALA A 504 -6.04 37.75 9.92
N VAL A 505 -5.13 37.88 10.89
CA VAL A 505 -5.50 38.13 12.29
C VAL A 505 -6.14 39.50 12.48
N ALA A 506 -5.66 40.54 11.77
CA ALA A 506 -6.29 41.86 11.79
C ALA A 506 -7.72 41.84 11.21
N ALA A 507 -8.02 40.90 10.32
CA ALA A 507 -9.36 40.65 9.80
C ALA A 507 -10.23 39.78 10.73
N GLY A 508 -9.72 39.38 11.91
CA GLY A 508 -10.43 38.56 12.90
C GLY A 508 -10.24 37.05 12.73
N HIS A 509 -9.35 36.60 11.85
CA HIS A 509 -9.05 35.18 11.65
C HIS A 509 -7.90 34.68 12.51
N GLN A 510 -7.61 33.39 12.44
CA GLN A 510 -6.60 32.73 13.27
C GLN A 510 -5.63 31.91 12.43
N ALA A 511 -4.45 31.63 13.01
CA ALA A 511 -3.38 30.91 12.34
C ALA A 511 -2.83 29.73 13.16
N TYR A 512 -2.45 28.67 12.46
CA TYR A 512 -1.67 27.56 13.00
C TYR A 512 -0.21 27.67 12.59
N VAL A 513 0.71 27.29 13.48
CA VAL A 513 2.12 27.07 13.16
C VAL A 513 2.52 25.68 13.64
N VAL A 514 2.89 24.80 12.72
CA VAL A 514 3.23 23.41 13.00
C VAL A 514 4.73 23.21 12.85
N CYS A 515 5.37 22.70 13.90
CA CYS A 515 6.81 22.43 13.91
C CYS A 515 7.11 20.96 13.61
N ALA A 516 8.05 20.69 12.70
CA ALA A 516 8.54 19.35 12.41
C ALA A 516 9.27 18.69 13.58
N LEU A 517 9.27 17.36 13.56
CA LEU A 517 10.07 16.52 14.44
C LEU A 517 11.57 16.64 14.06
N VAL A 518 12.41 16.96 15.06
CA VAL A 518 13.87 16.94 14.90
C VAL A 518 14.44 15.56 15.29
N ASP A 519 13.80 14.86 16.24
CA ASP A 519 14.15 13.51 16.74
C ASP A 519 12.87 12.72 17.12
N GLU A 520 12.92 11.38 17.16
CA GLU A 520 11.80 10.47 17.52
C GLU A 520 11.30 10.58 18.97
N SER A 521 11.87 11.46 19.80
CA SER A 521 11.45 11.61 21.20
C SER A 521 10.50 12.79 21.39
N ASP A 522 9.36 12.56 22.06
CA ASP A 522 8.39 13.58 22.50
C ASP A 522 9.06 14.75 23.27
N ALA A 523 10.24 14.51 23.86
CA ALA A 523 11.02 15.52 24.58
C ALA A 523 11.67 16.56 23.66
N ALA A 524 12.18 16.12 22.52
CA ALA A 524 12.80 17.00 21.53
C ALA A 524 11.73 17.82 20.80
N GLU A 525 10.60 17.19 20.49
CA GLU A 525 9.41 17.78 19.86
C GLU A 525 8.87 18.98 20.67
N ALA A 526 8.55 18.76 21.96
CA ALA A 526 8.02 19.83 22.81
C ALA A 526 9.02 20.98 22.94
N ARG A 527 10.32 20.69 23.07
CA ARG A 527 11.36 21.74 23.18
C ARG A 527 11.50 22.58 21.92
N ALA A 528 11.38 21.99 20.73
CA ALA A 528 11.43 22.72 19.47
C ALA A 528 10.21 23.66 19.32
N ALA A 529 9.00 23.15 19.57
CA ALA A 529 7.79 23.95 19.51
C ALA A 529 7.75 25.05 20.57
N THR A 530 8.23 24.80 21.80
CA THR A 530 8.33 25.85 22.84
C THR A 530 9.27 26.97 22.42
N ARG A 531 10.47 26.65 21.90
CA ARG A 531 11.41 27.68 21.42
C ARG A 531 10.82 28.49 20.28
N GLU A 532 10.14 27.83 19.35
CA GLU A 532 9.51 28.54 18.23
C GLU A 532 8.35 29.40 18.69
N ALA A 533 7.51 28.93 19.63
CA ALA A 533 6.46 29.73 20.23
C ALA A 533 7.01 30.97 20.95
N GLU A 534 8.10 30.84 21.70
CA GLU A 534 8.76 31.98 22.35
C GLU A 534 9.31 32.97 21.33
N ARG A 535 9.96 32.49 20.26
CA ARG A 535 10.47 33.33 19.17
C ARG A 535 9.32 34.07 18.47
N LEU A 536 8.25 33.36 18.14
CA LEU A 536 7.08 33.95 17.49
C LEU A 536 6.40 34.96 18.40
N ARG A 537 6.27 34.69 19.70
CA ARG A 537 5.67 35.61 20.67
C ARG A 537 6.51 36.86 20.89
N THR A 538 7.83 36.75 20.93
CA THR A 538 8.71 37.88 21.31
C THR A 538 9.24 38.67 20.11
N GLN A 539 9.60 38.01 19.01
CA GLN A 539 10.29 38.64 17.88
C GLN A 539 9.39 38.86 16.67
N VAL A 540 8.50 37.92 16.36
CA VAL A 540 7.71 37.96 15.12
C VAL A 540 6.35 38.61 15.33
N PHE A 541 5.60 38.17 16.34
CA PHE A 541 4.22 38.58 16.63
C PHE A 541 4.07 39.18 18.05
N PRO A 542 4.83 40.21 18.44
CA PRO A 542 4.78 40.79 19.78
C PRO A 542 3.43 41.44 20.14
N LYS A 543 2.57 41.67 19.15
CA LYS A 543 1.22 42.25 19.32
C LYS A 543 0.08 41.23 19.22
N LEU A 544 0.38 39.96 18.96
CA LEU A 544 -0.64 38.92 18.81
C LEU A 544 -0.61 37.96 20.00
N ARG A 545 -1.74 37.31 20.26
CA ARG A 545 -1.88 36.31 21.33
C ARG A 545 -1.43 34.96 20.79
N VAL A 546 -0.17 34.62 21.07
CA VAL A 546 0.46 33.35 20.67
C VAL A 546 0.44 32.37 21.84
N ASP A 547 -0.09 31.16 21.63
CA ASP A 547 -0.10 30.08 22.62
C ASP A 547 0.49 28.78 22.04
N LEU A 548 0.75 27.80 22.89
CA LEU A 548 1.43 26.55 22.55
C LEU A 548 0.55 25.33 22.88
N LEU A 549 0.52 24.36 21.97
CA LEU A 549 -0.05 23.04 22.20
C LEU A 549 0.97 21.95 21.88
N THR A 550 1.33 21.12 22.86
CA THR A 550 2.27 20.00 22.66
C THR A 550 1.71 18.67 23.15
N GLY A 551 2.29 17.57 22.68
CA GLY A 551 1.88 16.20 23.03
C GLY A 551 2.02 15.89 24.51
N ARG A 552 2.89 16.61 25.22
CA ARG A 552 3.19 16.41 26.64
C ARG A 552 2.22 17.07 27.61
N MET A 553 1.37 17.98 27.13
CA MET A 553 0.37 18.63 27.97
C MET A 553 -0.66 17.60 28.45
N ARG A 554 -1.17 17.80 29.67
CA ARG A 554 -2.23 16.94 30.21
C ARG A 554 -3.50 17.12 29.37
N SER A 555 -4.34 16.10 29.30
CA SER A 555 -5.56 16.14 28.47
C SER A 555 -6.45 17.35 28.78
N ALA A 556 -6.63 17.69 30.07
CA ALA A 556 -7.40 18.86 30.48
C ALA A 556 -6.79 20.19 29.98
N GLU A 557 -5.46 20.32 30.00
CA GLU A 557 -4.76 21.52 29.51
C GLU A 557 -4.87 21.64 27.98
N LYS A 558 -4.80 20.53 27.25
CA LYS A 558 -5.02 20.50 25.80
C LYS A 558 -6.44 20.95 25.45
N THR A 559 -7.44 20.45 26.17
CA THR A 559 -8.84 20.84 25.98
C THR A 559 -9.03 22.34 26.22
N ASP A 560 -8.50 22.88 27.32
CA ASP A 560 -8.57 24.32 27.63
C ASP A 560 -7.94 25.19 26.54
N VAL A 561 -6.71 24.88 26.10
CA VAL A 561 -6.03 25.62 25.02
C VAL A 561 -6.85 25.59 23.73
N MET A 562 -7.42 24.43 23.39
CA MET A 562 -8.23 24.29 22.19
C MET A 562 -9.57 25.01 22.27
N GLU A 563 -10.21 25.05 23.44
CA GLU A 563 -11.42 25.84 23.67
C GLU A 563 -11.13 27.33 23.56
N ARG A 564 -10.04 27.80 24.17
CA ARG A 564 -9.56 29.19 24.07
C ARG A 564 -9.25 29.58 22.62
N PHE A 565 -8.60 28.70 21.87
CA PHE A 565 -8.34 28.92 20.45
C PHE A 565 -9.65 28.94 19.66
N ARG A 566 -10.56 27.99 19.85
CA ARG A 566 -11.87 27.99 19.17
C ARG A 566 -12.71 29.23 19.46
N ALA A 567 -12.61 29.78 20.68
CA ALA A 567 -13.30 31.00 21.09
C ALA A 567 -12.67 32.30 20.55
N GLY A 568 -11.56 32.22 19.80
CA GLY A 568 -10.87 33.39 19.27
C GLY A 568 -10.07 34.18 20.32
N THR A 569 -9.78 33.57 21.48
CA THR A 569 -8.95 34.21 22.52
C THR A 569 -7.44 34.07 22.26
N ILE A 570 -7.06 33.18 21.36
CA ILE A 570 -5.69 32.95 20.88
C ILE A 570 -5.67 33.21 19.37
N ASP A 571 -4.75 34.05 18.90
CA ASP A 571 -4.64 34.42 17.48
C ASP A 571 -3.81 33.41 16.69
N VAL A 572 -2.72 32.96 17.29
CA VAL A 572 -1.77 32.03 16.68
C VAL A 572 -1.52 30.86 17.62
N LEU A 573 -1.83 29.64 17.18
CA LEU A 573 -1.53 28.42 17.92
C LEU A 573 -0.32 27.73 17.33
N VAL A 574 0.76 27.68 18.12
CA VAL A 574 1.95 26.90 17.79
C VAL A 574 1.76 25.50 18.30
N SER A 575 2.02 24.51 17.45
CA SER A 575 1.90 23.13 17.85
C SER A 575 2.85 22.22 17.09
N THR A 576 2.84 20.97 17.53
CA THR A 576 3.54 19.88 16.89
C THR A 576 2.53 19.08 16.05
N THR A 577 2.84 17.83 15.69
CA THR A 577 1.92 16.95 14.94
C THR A 577 0.60 16.67 15.68
N VAL A 578 0.45 17.10 16.93
CA VAL A 578 -0.74 16.84 17.76
C VAL A 578 -2.01 17.49 17.24
N ILE A 579 -1.93 18.56 16.42
CA ILE A 579 -3.09 19.14 15.71
C ILE A 579 -3.74 18.13 14.75
N GLU A 580 -3.04 17.06 14.37
CA GLU A 580 -3.59 15.97 13.55
C GLU A 580 -4.87 15.37 14.16
N VAL A 581 -5.06 15.46 15.48
CA VAL A 581 -6.25 14.94 16.17
C VAL A 581 -7.40 15.96 16.20
N GLY A 582 -8.21 15.93 15.15
CA GLY A 582 -9.67 16.05 15.23
C GLY A 582 -10.30 17.43 15.39
N VAL A 583 -9.67 18.45 15.95
CA VAL A 583 -10.39 19.69 16.27
C VAL A 583 -10.60 20.56 15.02
N ASP A 584 -11.85 20.98 14.85
CA ASP A 584 -12.34 21.81 13.74
C ASP A 584 -12.51 23.26 14.21
N VAL A 585 -11.76 24.19 13.62
CA VAL A 585 -11.80 25.64 13.93
C VAL A 585 -12.09 26.40 12.64
N PRO A 586 -13.37 26.71 12.35
CA PRO A 586 -13.76 27.34 11.08
C PRO A 586 -13.09 28.69 10.80
N ASN A 587 -12.73 29.43 11.85
CA ASN A 587 -12.10 30.75 11.76
C ASN A 587 -10.57 30.68 11.53
N ALA A 588 -9.97 29.49 11.52
CA ALA A 588 -8.56 29.31 11.19
C ALA A 588 -8.37 29.29 9.67
N THR A 589 -7.76 30.35 9.13
CA THR A 589 -7.54 30.50 7.68
C THR A 589 -6.10 30.29 7.29
N ILE A 590 -5.12 30.47 8.18
CA ILE A 590 -3.70 30.34 7.83
C ILE A 590 -3.05 29.15 8.54
N MET A 591 -2.24 28.37 7.83
CA MET A 591 -1.38 27.37 8.42
C MET A 591 0.04 27.47 7.88
N ILE A 592 1.01 27.57 8.79
CA ILE A 592 2.44 27.49 8.51
C ILE A 592 2.95 26.13 8.97
N VAL A 593 3.72 25.44 8.11
CA VAL A 593 4.45 24.23 8.48
C VAL A 593 5.94 24.50 8.38
N GLU A 594 6.64 24.49 9.51
CA GLU A 594 8.09 24.66 9.61
C GLU A 594 8.83 23.35 9.29
N ASP A 595 9.92 23.46 8.54
CA ASP A 595 10.75 22.34 8.05
C ASP A 595 9.92 21.23 7.38
N ALA A 596 9.03 21.63 6.46
CA ALA A 596 8.00 20.77 5.90
C ALA A 596 8.55 19.56 5.13
N GLU A 597 9.80 19.59 4.66
CA GLU A 597 10.48 18.45 4.02
C GLU A 597 10.62 17.23 4.92
N ARG A 598 10.48 17.40 6.24
CA ARG A 598 10.54 16.32 7.24
C ARG A 598 9.22 15.57 7.42
N PHE A 599 8.12 16.11 6.90
CA PHE A 599 6.82 15.45 6.96
C PHE A 599 6.58 14.57 5.73
N GLY A 600 5.79 13.52 5.90
CA GLY A 600 5.22 12.77 4.78
C GLY A 600 4.17 13.57 4.02
N LEU A 601 3.90 13.23 2.75
CA LEU A 601 2.86 13.91 1.97
C LEU A 601 1.48 13.76 2.61
N ALA A 602 1.16 12.57 3.12
CA ALA A 602 -0.11 12.31 3.78
C ALA A 602 -0.30 13.21 5.02
N GLN A 603 0.75 13.42 5.82
CA GLN A 603 0.71 14.30 6.99
C GLN A 603 0.53 15.76 6.58
N LEU A 604 1.29 16.24 5.59
CA LEU A 604 1.14 17.61 5.06
C LEU A 604 -0.26 17.86 4.50
N HIS A 605 -0.82 16.86 3.82
CA HIS A 605 -2.17 16.92 3.28
C HIS A 605 -3.23 17.01 4.37
N GLN A 606 -3.11 16.20 5.42
CA GLN A 606 -4.02 16.27 6.58
C GLN A 606 -3.94 17.61 7.30
N LEU A 607 -2.72 18.14 7.49
CA LEU A 607 -2.49 19.47 8.05
C LEU A 607 -3.16 20.55 7.18
N ARG A 608 -2.96 20.50 5.86
CA ARG A 608 -3.62 21.40 4.89
C ARG A 608 -5.14 21.38 5.04
N GLY A 609 -5.74 20.21 5.28
CA GLY A 609 -7.18 20.04 5.51
C GLY A 609 -7.73 20.60 6.83
N ARG A 610 -6.90 21.22 7.68
CA ARG A 610 -7.31 21.84 8.95
C ARG A 610 -7.60 23.34 8.84
N VAL A 611 -7.30 23.97 7.72
CA VAL A 611 -7.59 25.39 7.46
C VAL A 611 -8.57 25.55 6.30
N GLY A 612 -9.24 26.72 6.24
CA GLY A 612 -10.21 27.01 5.18
C GLY A 612 -11.47 26.16 5.29
N ARG A 613 -11.99 25.99 6.52
CA ARG A 613 -13.22 25.23 6.80
C ARG A 613 -14.46 26.12 6.98
N GLY A 614 -14.28 27.35 7.47
CA GLY A 614 -15.31 28.39 7.48
C GLY A 614 -15.49 29.03 6.11
N GLU A 615 -16.30 30.08 5.98
CA GLU A 615 -16.61 30.70 4.68
C GLU A 615 -15.39 31.29 3.95
N HIS A 616 -14.34 31.64 4.69
CA HIS A 616 -13.16 32.30 4.16
C HIS A 616 -12.12 31.31 3.60
N PRO A 617 -11.47 31.64 2.47
CA PRO A 617 -10.41 30.81 1.90
C PRO A 617 -9.21 30.73 2.84
N GLY A 618 -8.51 29.60 2.78
CA GLY A 618 -7.31 29.35 3.58
C GLY A 618 -6.01 29.53 2.80
N GLU A 619 -4.91 29.68 3.52
CA GLU A 619 -3.56 29.59 2.98
C GLU A 619 -2.71 28.57 3.75
N PHE A 620 -2.06 27.69 2.99
CA PHE A 620 -1.16 26.67 3.50
C PHE A 620 0.28 27.00 3.07
N LEU A 621 1.07 27.48 4.02
CA LEU A 621 2.42 28.00 3.82
C LEU A 621 3.45 26.97 4.26
N VAL A 622 4.12 26.37 3.28
CA VAL A 622 5.05 25.26 3.45
C VAL A 622 6.46 25.80 3.52
N PHE A 623 7.07 25.84 4.71
CA PHE A 623 8.44 26.35 4.86
C PHE A 623 9.42 25.19 4.71
N ALA A 624 10.12 25.13 3.58
CA ALA A 624 11.05 24.03 3.30
C ALA A 624 12.22 24.46 2.41
N ASP A 625 13.40 23.87 2.65
CA ASP A 625 14.60 24.02 1.82
C ASP A 625 15.17 22.63 1.41
N PRO A 626 14.44 21.84 0.60
CA PRO A 626 14.82 20.46 0.31
C PRO A 626 16.15 20.38 -0.47
N ARG A 627 17.09 19.59 0.07
CA ARG A 627 18.42 19.36 -0.55
C ARG A 627 18.46 18.16 -1.48
N SER A 628 17.66 17.13 -1.22
CA SER A 628 17.56 15.91 -2.04
C SER A 628 16.59 16.10 -3.20
N GLN A 629 16.75 15.29 -4.25
CA GLN A 629 15.82 15.26 -5.39
C GLN A 629 14.43 14.79 -4.95
N GLU A 630 14.37 13.73 -4.15
CA GLU A 630 13.13 13.21 -3.57
C GLU A 630 12.38 14.26 -2.74
N GLY A 631 13.10 15.04 -1.91
CA GLY A 631 12.48 16.11 -1.12
C GLY A 631 11.91 17.23 -2.00
N LYS A 632 12.54 17.52 -3.15
CA LYS A 632 12.01 18.51 -4.11
C LYS A 632 10.75 17.98 -4.81
N GLU A 633 10.75 16.72 -5.20
CA GLU A 633 9.58 16.06 -5.82
C GLU A 633 8.41 16.03 -4.84
N ARG A 634 8.66 15.72 -3.57
CA ARG A 634 7.67 15.78 -2.50
C ARG A 634 7.06 17.18 -2.34
N MET A 635 7.89 18.21 -2.21
CA MET A 635 7.40 19.60 -2.07
C MET A 635 6.66 20.09 -3.33
N LYS A 636 7.05 19.60 -4.51
CA LYS A 636 6.34 19.86 -5.76
C LYS A 636 4.97 19.18 -5.79
N ALA A 637 4.86 17.94 -5.33
CA ALA A 637 3.60 17.20 -5.28
C ALA A 637 2.55 17.92 -4.41
N ILE A 638 2.89 18.27 -3.16
CA ILE A 638 1.96 18.93 -2.22
C ILE A 638 1.51 20.33 -2.69
N THR A 639 2.31 21.00 -3.53
CA THR A 639 1.97 22.32 -4.10
C THR A 639 1.18 22.23 -5.40
N THR A 640 1.26 21.11 -6.12
CA THR A 640 0.63 20.95 -7.44
C THR A 640 -0.76 20.34 -7.36
N THR A 641 -1.00 19.41 -6.43
CA THR A 641 -2.29 18.72 -6.30
C THR A 641 -2.92 18.91 -4.94
N THR A 642 -4.26 19.06 -4.94
CA THR A 642 -5.09 19.08 -3.73
C THR A 642 -5.68 17.72 -3.40
N ASP A 643 -5.55 16.73 -4.30
CA ASP A 643 -6.10 15.38 -4.13
C ASP A 643 -5.23 14.56 -3.18
N GLY A 644 -5.80 14.17 -2.04
CA GLY A 644 -5.12 13.36 -1.04
C GLY A 644 -4.73 11.98 -1.56
N PHE A 645 -5.52 11.35 -2.43
CA PHE A 645 -5.25 10.01 -2.95
C PHE A 645 -4.04 10.02 -3.89
N LEU A 646 -3.99 11.00 -4.81
CA LEU A 646 -2.81 11.19 -5.68
C LEU A 646 -1.55 11.50 -4.87
N LEU A 647 -1.67 12.28 -3.79
CA LEU A 647 -0.54 12.55 -2.89
C LEU A 647 -0.07 11.30 -2.17
N ALA A 648 -0.98 10.41 -1.77
CA ALA A 648 -0.63 9.16 -1.13
C ALA A 648 0.04 8.18 -2.11
N GLU A 649 -0.43 8.11 -3.36
CA GLU A 649 0.22 7.32 -4.43
C GLU A 649 1.65 7.82 -4.69
N GLU A 650 1.83 9.13 -4.74
CA GLU A 650 3.15 9.74 -4.92
C GLU A 650 4.06 9.51 -3.70
N ASP A 651 3.52 9.53 -2.48
CA ASP A 651 4.28 9.20 -1.26
C ASP A 651 4.75 7.74 -1.27
N LEU A 652 3.86 6.81 -1.67
CA LEU A 652 4.18 5.39 -1.84
C LEU A 652 5.26 5.18 -2.90
N ARG A 653 5.16 5.88 -4.03
CA ARG A 653 6.13 5.85 -5.12
C ARG A 653 7.51 6.35 -4.69
N LEU A 654 7.56 7.44 -3.92
CA LEU A 654 8.81 8.08 -3.48
C LEU A 654 9.51 7.30 -2.37
N ARG A 655 8.76 6.76 -1.39
CA ARG A 655 9.32 5.98 -0.28
C ARG A 655 9.73 4.56 -0.67
N GLY A 656 9.05 3.99 -1.66
CA GLY A 656 9.21 2.59 -2.04
C GLY A 656 8.37 1.66 -1.15
N GLU A 657 7.76 0.66 -1.80
CA GLU A 657 6.70 -0.18 -1.22
C GLU A 657 7.20 -1.11 -0.09
N GLY A 658 8.51 -1.36 -0.03
CA GLY A 658 9.14 -2.31 0.89
C GLY A 658 9.21 -1.88 2.36
N GLU A 659 9.16 -0.58 2.67
CA GLU A 659 9.10 -0.11 4.07
C GLU A 659 7.71 -0.27 4.69
N LEU A 660 6.64 -0.09 3.90
CA LEU A 660 5.26 -0.16 4.37
C LEU A 660 4.78 -1.60 4.59
N LEU A 661 5.21 -2.53 3.75
CA LEU A 661 4.99 -3.97 3.91
C LEU A 661 6.03 -4.63 4.84
N GLY A 662 7.05 -3.88 5.26
CA GLY A 662 8.24 -4.38 5.96
C GLY A 662 8.09 -4.57 7.47
N GLN A 663 7.07 -3.97 8.09
CA GLN A 663 6.72 -4.30 9.48
C GLN A 663 5.99 -5.65 9.50
N LYS A 664 6.48 -6.57 10.32
CA LYS A 664 6.00 -7.96 10.53
C LYS A 664 4.56 -8.04 11.10
N GLN A 665 3.65 -7.18 10.69
CA GLN A 665 2.26 -7.23 11.08
C GLN A 665 1.44 -7.87 9.95
N SER A 666 1.06 -9.12 10.21
CA SER A 666 0.19 -10.03 9.45
C SER A 666 0.86 -10.79 8.30
N GLY A 667 0.58 -12.09 8.22
CA GLY A 667 1.27 -13.10 7.41
C GLY A 667 1.05 -13.00 5.89
N LEU A 668 1.00 -11.80 5.32
CA LEU A 668 0.91 -11.60 3.87
C LEU A 668 2.28 -11.81 3.19
N PRO A 669 2.33 -12.44 2.01
CA PRO A 669 3.55 -12.66 1.24
C PRO A 669 4.14 -11.34 0.75
N ARG A 670 5.47 -11.28 0.69
CA ARG A 670 6.18 -10.14 0.13
C ARG A 670 6.03 -10.14 -1.40
N LEU A 671 5.55 -9.04 -1.96
CA LEU A 671 5.63 -8.77 -3.40
C LEU A 671 7.11 -8.61 -3.78
N ARG A 672 7.62 -9.44 -4.70
CA ARG A 672 9.04 -9.42 -5.13
C ARG A 672 9.21 -8.63 -6.43
N LEU A 673 8.22 -8.67 -7.32
CA LEU A 673 8.22 -7.98 -8.62
C LEU A 673 7.07 -7.00 -8.79
N ALA A 674 5.91 -7.33 -8.24
CA ALA A 674 4.72 -6.55 -8.39
C ALA A 674 4.88 -5.21 -7.67
N SER A 675 4.58 -4.11 -8.37
CA SER A 675 4.53 -2.77 -7.82
C SER A 675 3.08 -2.35 -7.66
N LEU A 676 2.67 -2.06 -6.44
CA LEU A 676 1.35 -1.51 -6.12
C LEU A 676 1.04 -0.24 -6.92
N VAL A 677 2.04 0.60 -7.18
CA VAL A 677 1.85 1.83 -7.96
C VAL A 677 2.03 1.59 -9.45
N GLY A 678 3.12 0.92 -9.85
CA GLY A 678 3.47 0.73 -11.25
C GLY A 678 2.60 -0.27 -12.00
N ASP A 679 1.97 -1.20 -11.28
CA ASP A 679 1.21 -2.31 -11.85
C ASP A 679 -0.25 -2.34 -11.38
N ALA A 680 -0.84 -1.16 -11.09
CA ALA A 680 -2.21 -1.03 -10.58
C ALA A 680 -3.25 -1.76 -11.45
N ASP A 681 -3.11 -1.71 -12.78
CA ASP A 681 -4.00 -2.42 -13.71
C ASP A 681 -3.93 -3.95 -13.51
N LEU A 682 -2.74 -4.50 -13.22
CA LEU A 682 -2.59 -5.95 -12.96
C LEU A 682 -3.27 -6.33 -11.65
N LEU A 683 -3.19 -5.48 -10.63
CA LEU A 683 -3.84 -5.69 -9.35
C LEU A 683 -5.38 -5.71 -9.50
N ASP A 684 -5.94 -4.77 -10.26
CA ASP A 684 -7.39 -4.75 -10.52
C ASP A 684 -7.84 -6.00 -11.31
N MET A 685 -7.09 -6.41 -12.34
CA MET A 685 -7.36 -7.66 -13.07
C MET A 685 -7.29 -8.89 -12.15
N ALA A 686 -6.24 -9.00 -11.35
CA ALA A 686 -6.04 -10.10 -10.41
C ALA A 686 -7.17 -10.20 -9.38
N ARG A 687 -7.69 -9.06 -8.90
CA ARG A 687 -8.81 -8.99 -7.96
C ARG A 687 -10.12 -9.45 -8.60
N GLU A 688 -10.41 -9.00 -9.82
CA GLU A 688 -11.58 -9.43 -10.58
C GLU A 688 -11.57 -10.95 -10.80
N ASP A 689 -10.45 -11.48 -11.29
CA ASP A 689 -10.30 -12.91 -11.58
C ASP A 689 -10.35 -13.78 -10.32
N ALA A 690 -9.76 -13.32 -9.20
CA ALA A 690 -9.82 -14.02 -7.93
C ALA A 690 -11.25 -14.11 -7.37
N ARG A 691 -12.04 -13.04 -7.51
CA ARG A 691 -13.45 -13.01 -7.10
C ARG A 691 -14.30 -13.96 -7.92
N GLU A 692 -14.16 -13.90 -9.24
CA GLU A 692 -14.87 -14.80 -10.17
C GLU A 692 -14.63 -16.28 -9.81
N ILE A 693 -13.38 -16.65 -9.50
CA ILE A 693 -13.04 -18.02 -9.09
C ILE A 693 -13.67 -18.39 -7.75
N VAL A 694 -13.60 -17.52 -6.74
CA VAL A 694 -14.16 -17.82 -5.40
C VAL A 694 -15.69 -17.84 -5.42
N GLU A 695 -16.35 -17.05 -6.27
CA GLU A 695 -17.81 -17.10 -6.44
C GLU A 695 -18.28 -18.43 -7.06
N LEU A 696 -17.51 -18.99 -8.00
CA LEU A 696 -17.83 -20.25 -8.67
C LEU A 696 -17.39 -21.49 -7.88
N ASP A 697 -16.25 -21.42 -7.20
CA ASP A 697 -15.63 -22.52 -6.47
C ASP A 697 -15.05 -22.03 -5.11
N PRO A 698 -15.91 -21.75 -4.12
CA PRO A 698 -15.49 -21.12 -2.87
C PRO A 698 -14.53 -21.96 -2.01
N HIS A 699 -14.48 -23.27 -2.27
CA HIS A 699 -13.60 -24.23 -1.60
C HIS A 699 -12.49 -24.77 -2.51
N LEU A 700 -12.29 -24.16 -3.69
CA LEU A 700 -11.28 -24.53 -4.69
C LEU A 700 -11.19 -26.05 -4.92
N GLN A 701 -12.33 -26.74 -4.97
CA GLN A 701 -12.41 -28.20 -5.09
C GLN A 701 -12.29 -28.67 -6.54
N SER A 702 -12.49 -27.77 -7.50
CA SER A 702 -12.38 -28.10 -8.92
C SER A 702 -10.96 -28.54 -9.27
N PRO A 703 -10.78 -29.58 -10.10
CA PRO A 703 -9.45 -30.09 -10.45
C PRO A 703 -8.51 -29.03 -11.05
N GLU A 704 -9.08 -28.07 -11.78
CA GLU A 704 -8.35 -26.94 -12.38
C GLU A 704 -7.83 -25.92 -11.35
N ASN A 705 -8.45 -25.86 -10.17
CA ASN A 705 -8.11 -24.94 -9.09
C ASN A 705 -7.22 -25.58 -8.01
N ALA A 706 -6.87 -26.87 -8.15
CA ALA A 706 -6.12 -27.60 -7.13
C ALA A 706 -4.73 -26.99 -6.84
N LEU A 707 -4.07 -26.41 -7.84
CA LEU A 707 -2.76 -25.78 -7.66
C LEU A 707 -2.86 -24.40 -7.02
N ILE A 708 -3.83 -23.57 -7.45
CA ILE A 708 -4.06 -22.27 -6.79
C ILE A 708 -4.53 -22.43 -5.34
N ALA A 709 -5.24 -23.51 -5.01
CA ALA A 709 -5.61 -23.82 -3.62
C ALA A 709 -4.36 -24.03 -2.74
N LEU A 710 -3.34 -24.72 -3.24
CA LEU A 710 -2.07 -24.92 -2.55
C LEU A 710 -1.27 -23.62 -2.40
N GLU A 711 -1.36 -22.71 -3.37
CA GLU A 711 -0.77 -21.36 -3.28
C GLU A 711 -1.51 -20.50 -2.25
N ALA A 712 -2.84 -20.51 -2.27
CA ALA A 712 -3.66 -19.77 -1.33
C ALA A 712 -3.45 -20.24 0.12
N GLU A 713 -3.38 -21.55 0.37
CA GLU A 713 -3.09 -22.08 1.71
C GLU A 713 -1.71 -21.66 2.23
N TYR A 714 -0.70 -21.64 1.36
CA TYR A 714 0.63 -21.18 1.74
C TYR A 714 0.62 -19.72 2.17
N VAL A 715 -0.10 -18.87 1.44
CA VAL A 715 -0.28 -17.45 1.76
C VAL A 715 -1.10 -17.23 3.02
N LEU A 716 -2.12 -18.06 3.26
CA LEU A 716 -3.00 -17.96 4.42
C LEU A 716 -2.39 -18.55 5.70
N GLY A 717 -1.38 -19.41 5.59
CA GLY A 717 -0.66 -19.99 6.72
C GLY A 717 -1.35 -21.22 7.34
N ALA A 718 -0.90 -21.61 8.54
CA ALA A 718 -1.24 -22.90 9.17
C ALA A 718 -2.74 -23.12 9.45
N ASP A 719 -3.54 -22.06 9.50
CA ASP A 719 -4.98 -22.10 9.78
C ASP A 719 -5.85 -22.21 8.51
N ALA A 720 -5.25 -22.49 7.34
CA ALA A 720 -5.93 -22.49 6.04
C ALA A 720 -6.51 -23.84 5.59
N THR A 721 -6.53 -24.86 6.45
CA THR A 721 -7.03 -26.22 6.09
C THR A 721 -8.49 -26.25 5.62
N TRP A 722 -9.26 -25.22 5.96
CA TRP A 722 -10.64 -25.04 5.53
C TRP A 722 -10.80 -24.69 4.05
N VAL A 723 -9.74 -24.20 3.39
CA VAL A 723 -9.79 -23.78 1.98
C VAL A 723 -10.30 -24.92 1.12
N ARG A 724 -9.92 -26.17 1.40
CA ARG A 724 -10.34 -27.37 0.67
C ARG A 724 -11.36 -28.24 1.39
N SER A 725 -11.86 -27.83 2.57
CA SER A 725 -12.68 -28.67 3.45
C SER A 725 -14.19 -28.56 3.24
N GLY A 726 -14.63 -28.05 2.09
CA GLY A 726 -16.06 -27.89 1.75
C GLY A 726 -16.88 -29.14 1.97
#